data_AF-A0A953GM69-F1
#
_entry.id   AF-A0A953GM69-F1
#
_cell.length_a   1.000
_cell.length_b   1.000
_cell.length_c   1.000
_cell.angle_alpha   90.00
_cell.angle_beta   90.00
_cell.angle_gamma   90.00
#
_symmetry.space_group_name_H-M   'P 1'
#
loop_
_entity.id
_entity.type
_entity.pdbx_description
1 polymer ?
#
loop_
_entity_poly.entity_id
_entity_poly.type
_entity_poly.pdbx_seq_one_letter_code
_entity_poly.pdbx_strand_id
1 'polypeptide(L)'
;MFFFSISAIGQTNITVRVLSQTPSCNDDGTATLGITGGVPPYSVYWLKYNQSPSGGGMDTIATGITADSLSAGYYQVRVEDSSQPNALIGYATVWIMGSFQVYTTVTAATCSNADGKIIARVVDSTGAVSGPYSYMWSNGVNHMGSQNLIDSIINVTSGNYELKVSDGTGCSVWAGASGTSNPEGIYVWSSSPITNTSSATPSNCFDGTATVIASNGTPPYSYLWKTNPAQMGSTATGLSPGYIEVTITDSIGCTKKTYVSVPAGPNYLQATSVITPETCEQGNGAVNMTITGGQAPYTFAWSNNATSEDLQGLSAGYYSVQITDNAGCQLKAFKQVGKTSPVTVSISGTAPTCSQSDGQLNSTVTGGQSPYIYSWNSGAASTANYANVPKGYYYLNVTDANGCKGNNYYTLKEPESCKAKIRGRVFNDLNGNCVAEPGEGGLANQIVSASPGYHYASTDANGYYSMLVEAGTYELQAYAPNFWEQACPTNPATIEVNASSPGSTYGNNNFFMVPDSVFNDLQVSVYSGPARPGFNMTWYITVRNAGTTTLGPSLTFTHDALLSYQSSTPVAANYQASSHKVSWALPPISPQATQNFYVYTKLPVNAVLGDSVRSNAQVSISGVDVNPNDNIAYAARLITGSYDPNDKLVRPTGIGEEGKIELSDSVLTYHIRFQNSGTDTAFTVVVRDTLDQDLFVPSFKLNGSSHPLLYTISEEGIIEFTFNNILLPDSNVNEPASHGYIEYRIKRRSDVPMGTQFTNSASIYFDFNPPIHTNTTVNTLYDATVSTFAPEQGKLNLWPNPGTSSSQVSFVLPEYAPASLLVHDMQGRLVYVKNLQILAPGYHQYELSRSAIGLPEGTYLVSIETSTGRFSKPWILTDKK
;
A
#
# COMPACT_ATOMS: atom_id res chain seq x y z
N MET A 1 -38.39 67.67 21.77
CA MET A 1 -38.29 69.13 21.96
C MET A 1 -39.64 69.75 21.61
N PHE A 2 -40.54 69.90 22.59
CA PHE A 2 -41.80 70.64 22.48
C PHE A 2 -42.03 71.28 23.86
N PHE A 3 -41.85 72.60 23.96
CA PHE A 3 -42.16 73.41 25.14
C PHE A 3 -43.62 73.86 25.01
N PHE A 4 -44.46 73.56 26.01
CA PHE A 4 -45.74 74.26 26.19
C PHE A 4 -45.77 75.07 27.48
N SER A 5 -46.44 76.20 27.34
CA SER A 5 -46.58 77.39 28.18
C SER A 5 -46.97 77.16 29.63
N ILE A 6 -46.30 77.88 30.53
CA ILE A 6 -46.71 78.15 31.90
C ILE A 6 -47.78 79.26 31.87
N SER A 7 -48.99 78.97 32.32
CA SER A 7 -49.95 80.00 32.76
C SER A 7 -50.14 79.90 34.26
N ALA A 8 -49.39 80.72 35.00
CA ALA A 8 -49.61 80.96 36.42
C ALA A 8 -50.73 82.00 36.57
N ILE A 9 -51.86 81.59 37.16
CA ILE A 9 -52.85 82.51 37.73
C ILE A 9 -53.18 81.96 39.11
N GLY A 10 -52.60 82.60 40.14
CA GLY A 10 -52.78 82.24 41.55
C GLY A 10 -51.58 82.74 42.36
N GLN A 11 -51.80 83.69 43.26
CA GLN A 11 -50.77 84.48 43.95
C GLN A 11 -49.85 83.61 44.83
N THR A 12 -48.57 83.40 44.44
CA THR A 12 -47.30 83.39 45.26
C THR A 12 -46.12 82.76 44.47
N ASN A 13 -44.87 83.18 44.76
CA ASN A 13 -43.65 83.08 43.92
C ASN A 13 -42.96 81.67 43.80
N ILE A 14 -43.61 80.59 43.36
CA ILE A 14 -42.95 79.26 43.15
C ILE A 14 -42.97 78.80 41.68
N THR A 15 -41.83 78.29 41.16
CA THR A 15 -41.71 77.66 39.83
C THR A 15 -41.20 76.23 39.94
N VAL A 16 -41.83 75.29 39.23
CA VAL A 16 -41.47 73.84 39.21
C VAL A 16 -41.07 73.44 37.78
N ARG A 17 -39.93 72.75 37.62
CA ARG A 17 -39.45 72.22 36.32
C ARG A 17 -38.99 70.77 36.43
N VAL A 18 -39.17 70.00 35.37
CA VAL A 18 -38.64 68.62 35.27
C VAL A 18 -37.17 68.68 34.83
N LEU A 19 -36.28 68.06 35.59
CA LEU A 19 -34.83 68.03 35.33
C LEU A 19 -34.42 66.81 34.51
N SER A 20 -35.00 65.64 34.82
CA SER A 20 -34.77 64.39 34.10
C SER A 20 -36.02 63.50 34.17
N GLN A 21 -36.19 62.65 33.18
CA GLN A 21 -37.19 61.58 33.18
C GLN A 21 -36.67 60.38 32.37
N THR A 22 -36.92 59.16 32.83
CA THR A 22 -36.60 57.89 32.14
C THR A 22 -37.90 57.15 31.75
N PRO A 23 -37.91 56.38 30.64
CA PRO A 23 -39.06 55.54 30.27
C PRO A 23 -39.33 54.44 31.31
N SER A 24 -40.55 53.91 31.34
CA SER A 24 -40.93 52.80 32.21
C SER A 24 -40.94 51.48 31.43
N CYS A 25 -40.03 50.57 31.78
CA CYS A 25 -39.97 49.19 31.30
C CYS A 25 -40.41 48.27 32.45
N ASN A 26 -41.73 48.13 32.66
CA ASN A 26 -42.38 47.41 33.77
C ASN A 26 -42.46 48.20 35.09
N ASP A 27 -42.98 49.42 35.03
CA ASP A 27 -43.28 50.27 36.20
C ASP A 27 -42.05 50.74 37.00
N ASP A 28 -40.88 50.87 36.34
CA ASP A 28 -39.60 51.28 36.95
C ASP A 28 -39.14 52.70 36.56
N GLY A 29 -39.98 53.47 35.84
CA GLY A 29 -39.62 54.80 35.35
C GLY A 29 -39.29 55.78 36.47
N THR A 30 -38.39 56.73 36.21
CA THR A 30 -37.95 57.71 37.19
C THR A 30 -38.08 59.14 36.66
N ALA A 31 -38.45 60.09 37.52
CA ALA A 31 -38.46 61.51 37.17
C ALA A 31 -38.04 62.40 38.35
N THR A 32 -37.25 63.42 38.06
CA THR A 32 -36.71 64.36 39.06
C THR A 32 -37.09 65.80 38.73
N LEU A 33 -37.44 66.59 39.74
CA LEU A 33 -37.90 67.97 39.65
C LEU A 33 -36.90 68.95 40.28
N GLY A 34 -36.89 70.17 39.75
CA GLY A 34 -36.27 71.36 40.34
C GLY A 34 -37.33 72.38 40.72
N ILE A 35 -37.27 72.90 41.95
CA ILE A 35 -38.22 73.87 42.51
C ILE A 35 -37.44 75.14 42.87
N THR A 36 -37.92 76.31 42.44
CA THR A 36 -37.31 77.61 42.75
C THR A 36 -38.36 78.63 43.23
N GLY A 37 -38.02 79.42 44.26
CA GLY A 37 -38.92 80.40 44.91
C GLY A 37 -39.82 79.82 46.01
N GLY A 38 -40.45 80.64 46.85
CA GLY A 38 -41.20 80.21 48.05
C GLY A 38 -40.33 80.02 49.31
N VAL A 39 -40.93 79.59 50.43
CA VAL A 39 -40.33 79.35 51.75
C VAL A 39 -40.26 77.84 52.05
N PRO A 40 -39.07 77.23 52.05
CA PRO A 40 -38.91 75.82 52.40
C PRO A 40 -39.16 75.55 53.89
N PRO A 41 -39.52 74.32 54.30
CA PRO A 41 -39.53 73.08 53.51
C PRO A 41 -40.71 72.96 52.53
N TYR A 42 -40.46 72.37 51.35
CA TYR A 42 -41.50 72.06 50.36
C TYR A 42 -42.03 70.64 50.54
N SER A 43 -43.35 70.48 50.40
CA SER A 43 -43.98 69.16 50.26
C SER A 43 -44.35 68.95 48.79
N VAL A 44 -43.82 67.88 48.20
CA VAL A 44 -44.03 67.54 46.78
C VAL A 44 -44.84 66.27 46.68
N TYR A 45 -45.91 66.29 45.89
CA TYR A 45 -46.83 65.18 45.69
C TYR A 45 -46.96 64.89 44.20
N TRP A 46 -46.64 63.66 43.80
CA TRP A 46 -46.84 63.15 42.46
C TRP A 46 -48.21 62.50 42.37
N LEU A 47 -49.01 62.99 41.45
CA LEU A 47 -50.39 62.58 41.22
C LEU A 47 -50.48 61.90 39.86
N LYS A 48 -50.94 60.66 39.81
CA LYS A 48 -51.18 59.97 38.53
C LYS A 48 -52.57 60.29 38.01
N TYR A 49 -52.69 60.60 36.72
CA TYR A 49 -54.01 60.63 36.07
C TYR A 49 -54.50 59.19 35.87
N ASN A 50 -55.62 58.85 36.50
CA ASN A 50 -56.23 57.52 36.39
C ASN A 50 -56.81 57.28 34.98
N GLN A 51 -57.21 58.34 34.25
CA GLN A 51 -57.53 58.41 32.82
C GLN A 51 -57.27 59.85 32.34
N SER A 52 -56.89 60.06 31.07
CA SER A 52 -56.56 61.34 30.35
C SER A 52 -56.90 62.68 31.06
N PRO A 53 -56.06 63.74 30.97
CA PRO A 53 -56.07 64.95 31.83
C PRO A 53 -57.33 65.84 31.89
N SER A 54 -58.46 65.41 31.34
CA SER A 54 -59.70 66.18 31.19
C SER A 54 -60.89 65.75 32.07
N GLY A 55 -60.72 64.90 33.10
CA GLY A 55 -61.83 64.68 34.05
C GLY A 55 -61.79 63.50 35.04
N GLY A 56 -60.62 62.97 35.40
CA GLY A 56 -60.49 61.87 36.38
C GLY A 56 -59.90 62.32 37.72
N GLY A 57 -60.32 61.67 38.82
CA GLY A 57 -59.69 61.82 40.14
C GLY A 57 -58.20 61.46 40.11
N MET A 58 -57.42 62.13 40.95
CA MET A 58 -55.97 62.01 41.02
C MET A 58 -55.54 61.36 42.34
N ASP A 59 -54.75 60.30 42.26
CA ASP A 59 -54.18 59.62 43.42
C ASP A 59 -52.72 60.02 43.63
N THR A 60 -52.33 60.30 44.88
CA THR A 60 -50.94 60.57 45.26
C THR A 60 -50.18 59.25 45.27
N ILE A 61 -49.17 59.13 44.39
CA ILE A 61 -48.41 57.89 44.20
C ILE A 61 -46.97 57.96 44.68
N ALA A 62 -46.41 59.16 44.82
CA ALA A 62 -45.06 59.37 45.37
C ALA A 62 -44.94 60.76 45.99
N THR A 63 -44.01 60.94 46.92
CA THR A 63 -43.68 62.23 47.51
C THR A 63 -42.18 62.51 47.45
N GLY A 64 -41.80 63.79 47.39
CA GLY A 64 -40.41 64.23 47.24
C GLY A 64 -40.06 64.69 45.82
N ILE A 65 -38.87 65.27 45.65
CA ILE A 65 -38.44 65.89 44.39
C ILE A 65 -38.07 64.88 43.29
N THR A 66 -37.81 63.62 43.66
CA THR A 66 -37.62 62.50 42.73
C THR A 66 -38.71 61.48 43.01
N ALA A 67 -39.35 60.97 41.97
CA ALA A 67 -40.21 59.81 42.04
C ALA A 67 -39.63 58.69 41.16
N ASP A 68 -39.45 57.54 41.78
CA ASP A 68 -39.01 56.31 41.13
C ASP A 68 -40.18 55.32 41.05
N SER A 69 -40.02 54.23 40.29
CA SER A 69 -41.06 53.22 40.08
C SER A 69 -42.37 53.78 39.50
N LEU A 70 -42.23 54.77 38.61
CA LEU A 70 -43.33 55.34 37.87
C LEU A 70 -43.71 54.39 36.73
N SER A 71 -44.98 53.99 36.75
CA SER A 71 -45.64 53.34 35.62
C SER A 71 -45.76 54.27 34.41
N ALA A 72 -46.03 53.72 33.23
CA ALA A 72 -46.33 54.55 32.07
C ALA A 72 -47.57 55.42 32.34
N GLY A 73 -47.53 56.70 31.99
CA GLY A 73 -48.66 57.59 32.21
C GLY A 73 -48.32 59.07 32.39
N TYR A 74 -49.37 59.89 32.46
CA TYR A 74 -49.29 61.32 32.73
C TYR A 74 -49.37 61.55 34.24
N TYR A 75 -48.42 62.31 34.75
CA TYR A 75 -48.32 62.70 36.14
C TYR A 75 -48.48 64.21 36.26
N GLN A 76 -49.27 64.66 37.23
CA GLN A 76 -49.26 66.03 37.70
C GLN A 76 -48.47 66.07 39.01
N VAL A 77 -47.61 67.06 39.18
CA VAL A 77 -46.86 67.24 40.42
C VAL A 77 -47.36 68.50 41.10
N ARG A 78 -47.78 68.38 42.36
CA ARG A 78 -48.19 69.48 43.23
C ARG A 78 -47.08 69.79 44.22
N VAL A 79 -46.78 71.08 44.40
CA VAL A 79 -45.80 71.57 45.37
C VAL A 79 -46.45 72.56 46.34
N GLU A 80 -46.19 72.35 47.63
CA GLU A 80 -46.65 73.20 48.74
C GLU A 80 -45.45 73.71 49.54
N ASP A 81 -45.59 74.90 50.14
CA ASP A 81 -44.58 75.60 50.95
C ASP A 81 -45.09 75.75 52.39
N SER A 82 -44.17 75.70 53.36
CA SER A 82 -44.44 75.73 54.81
C SER A 82 -45.26 76.93 55.34
N SER A 83 -45.34 78.03 54.59
CA SER A 83 -46.04 79.26 54.97
C SER A 83 -47.56 79.20 54.75
N GLN A 84 -48.07 78.22 54.00
CA GLN A 84 -49.51 77.99 53.74
C GLN A 84 -49.80 76.48 53.56
N PRO A 85 -49.94 75.70 54.65
CA PRO A 85 -50.30 74.29 54.56
C PRO A 85 -51.67 74.11 53.86
N ASN A 86 -51.74 73.23 52.85
CA ASN A 86 -52.92 72.88 52.05
C ASN A 86 -53.38 73.89 50.96
N ALA A 87 -52.62 74.96 50.68
CA ALA A 87 -52.85 75.80 49.50
C ALA A 87 -52.03 75.29 48.30
N LEU A 88 -52.60 75.33 47.08
CA LEU A 88 -51.93 74.85 45.86
C LEU A 88 -51.05 75.97 45.28
N ILE A 89 -49.73 75.86 45.41
CA ILE A 89 -48.81 76.98 45.18
C ILE A 89 -47.92 76.79 43.91
N GLY A 90 -47.78 75.56 43.39
CA GLY A 90 -47.17 75.32 42.07
C GLY A 90 -47.48 73.93 41.49
N TYR A 91 -47.51 73.79 40.15
CA TYR A 91 -47.68 72.50 39.47
C TYR A 91 -46.79 72.31 38.23
N ALA A 92 -46.47 71.05 37.92
CA ALA A 92 -45.81 70.61 36.68
C ALA A 92 -46.48 69.33 36.15
N THR A 93 -46.32 69.02 34.85
CA THR A 93 -46.77 67.75 34.26
C THR A 93 -45.58 66.95 33.73
N VAL A 94 -45.60 65.63 33.92
CA VAL A 94 -44.55 64.68 33.51
C VAL A 94 -45.19 63.53 32.76
N TRP A 95 -44.59 63.09 31.64
CA TRP A 95 -45.06 61.93 30.86
C TRP A 95 -44.00 60.84 30.85
N ILE A 96 -44.36 59.68 31.42
CA ILE A 96 -43.54 58.47 31.40
C ILE A 96 -44.05 57.58 30.26
N MET A 97 -43.19 57.29 29.26
CA MET A 97 -43.53 56.41 28.14
C MET A 97 -43.53 54.93 28.60
N GLY A 98 -44.42 54.11 28.01
CA GLY A 98 -44.56 52.68 28.33
C GLY A 98 -43.90 51.73 27.34
N SER A 99 -43.79 50.45 27.72
CA SER A 99 -43.13 49.38 26.96
C SER A 99 -43.90 48.89 25.71
N PHE A 100 -43.22 48.09 24.86
CA PHE A 100 -43.74 47.44 23.65
C PHE A 100 -43.69 45.89 23.76
N GLN A 101 -44.50 45.20 22.95
CA GLN A 101 -44.60 43.73 22.91
C GLN A 101 -44.06 43.15 21.59
N VAL A 102 -43.50 41.94 21.64
CA VAL A 102 -42.92 41.24 20.47
C VAL A 102 -43.60 39.89 20.27
N TYR A 103 -44.16 39.67 19.08
CA TYR A 103 -44.76 38.41 18.64
C TYR A 103 -43.90 37.76 17.55
N THR A 104 -43.89 36.44 17.46
CA THR A 104 -43.15 35.71 16.42
C THR A 104 -44.04 34.72 15.68
N THR A 105 -43.76 34.51 14.39
CA THR A 105 -44.40 33.52 13.53
C THR A 105 -43.33 32.57 13.01
N VAL A 106 -43.53 31.27 13.19
CA VAL A 106 -42.57 30.22 12.81
C VAL A 106 -43.14 29.33 11.71
N THR A 107 -42.33 29.08 10.68
CA THR A 107 -42.55 28.08 9.63
C THR A 107 -41.61 26.90 9.85
N ALA A 108 -42.15 25.69 9.85
CA ALA A 108 -41.42 24.45 10.09
C ALA A 108 -40.35 24.16 9.02
N ALA A 109 -39.30 23.45 9.42
CA ALA A 109 -38.31 22.89 8.49
C ALA A 109 -38.79 21.56 7.90
N THR A 110 -38.59 21.31 6.60
CA THR A 110 -38.97 20.06 5.93
C THR A 110 -37.87 19.01 6.07
N CYS A 111 -38.20 17.77 6.42
CA CYS A 111 -37.27 16.62 6.38
C CYS A 111 -35.88 16.87 7.03
N SER A 112 -35.80 17.74 8.05
CA SER A 112 -34.55 18.21 8.70
C SER A 112 -33.66 19.15 7.87
N ASN A 113 -34.15 19.73 6.78
CA ASN A 113 -33.48 20.73 5.95
C ASN A 113 -33.45 22.12 6.61
N ALA A 114 -32.62 23.01 6.06
CA ALA A 114 -32.51 24.40 6.47
C ALA A 114 -33.44 25.31 5.64
N ASP A 115 -34.75 25.07 5.72
CA ASP A 115 -35.78 25.78 4.94
C ASP A 115 -36.90 26.39 5.81
N GLY A 116 -36.78 26.31 7.13
CA GLY A 116 -37.67 26.98 8.06
C GLY A 116 -37.54 28.51 8.02
N LYS A 117 -38.49 29.20 8.68
CA LYS A 117 -38.53 30.68 8.72
C LYS A 117 -39.08 31.19 10.05
N ILE A 118 -38.52 32.27 10.58
CA ILE A 118 -39.03 33.00 11.75
C ILE A 118 -39.25 34.47 11.38
N ILE A 119 -40.39 35.05 11.72
CA ILE A 119 -40.73 36.47 11.53
C ILE A 119 -41.15 37.06 12.87
N ALA A 120 -40.68 38.25 13.20
CA ALA A 120 -41.01 39.02 14.38
C ALA A 120 -41.93 40.20 14.05
N ARG A 121 -42.84 40.53 14.97
CA ARG A 121 -43.76 41.66 14.86
C ARG A 121 -43.81 42.40 16.19
N VAL A 122 -43.56 43.70 16.16
CA VAL A 122 -43.57 44.58 17.35
C VAL A 122 -44.85 45.39 17.41
N VAL A 123 -45.45 45.51 18.59
CA VAL A 123 -46.69 46.26 18.84
C VAL A 123 -46.50 47.14 20.07
N ASP A 124 -46.74 48.45 19.97
CA ASP A 124 -46.68 49.36 21.11
C ASP A 124 -47.94 49.31 21.99
N SER A 125 -47.93 50.03 23.12
CA SER A 125 -49.04 50.08 24.08
C SER A 125 -50.34 50.68 23.53
N THR A 126 -50.32 51.28 22.33
CA THR A 126 -51.49 51.80 21.61
C THR A 126 -51.97 50.87 20.50
N GLY A 127 -51.31 49.74 20.30
CA GLY A 127 -51.58 48.82 19.19
C GLY A 127 -51.01 49.29 17.85
N ALA A 128 -50.29 50.43 17.83
CA ALA A 128 -49.65 50.95 16.63
C ALA A 128 -48.28 50.29 16.42
N VAL A 129 -47.87 50.22 15.15
CA VAL A 129 -46.54 49.76 14.74
C VAL A 129 -45.74 51.01 14.40
N SER A 130 -45.21 51.72 15.40
CA SER A 130 -44.48 52.97 15.14
C SER A 130 -43.25 53.13 16.01
N GLY A 131 -42.10 52.80 15.42
CA GLY A 131 -40.77 53.17 15.89
C GLY A 131 -39.70 52.35 15.15
N PRO A 132 -38.49 52.89 14.92
CA PRO A 132 -37.38 52.05 14.48
C PRO A 132 -36.97 51.13 15.63
N TYR A 133 -37.16 49.82 15.45
CA TYR A 133 -36.69 48.78 16.37
C TYR A 133 -35.43 48.12 15.81
N SER A 134 -34.55 47.69 16.72
CA SER A 134 -33.40 46.85 16.40
C SER A 134 -33.67 45.42 16.86
N TYR A 135 -33.26 44.43 16.05
CA TYR A 135 -33.47 43.01 16.29
C TYR A 135 -32.12 42.31 16.42
N MET A 136 -31.99 41.44 17.42
CA MET A 136 -30.82 40.59 17.63
C MET A 136 -31.26 39.13 17.76
N TRP A 137 -30.84 38.31 16.80
CA TRP A 137 -31.17 36.89 16.74
C TRP A 137 -29.99 36.03 17.22
N SER A 138 -30.28 34.93 17.91
CA SER A 138 -29.31 33.95 18.38
C SER A 138 -29.89 32.53 18.24
N ASN A 139 -29.03 31.52 18.05
CA ASN A 139 -29.42 30.10 18.05
C ASN A 139 -28.70 29.31 19.15
N GLY A 140 -28.32 29.98 20.24
CA GLY A 140 -27.61 29.39 21.38
C GLY A 140 -26.13 29.04 21.14
N VAL A 141 -25.65 29.10 19.88
CA VAL A 141 -24.27 28.75 19.51
C VAL A 141 -23.56 29.92 18.82
N ASN A 142 -24.28 30.73 18.03
CA ASN A 142 -23.74 31.91 17.35
C ASN A 142 -24.62 33.14 17.58
N HIS A 143 -24.02 34.24 18.05
CA HIS A 143 -24.68 35.55 18.03
C HIS A 143 -24.68 36.08 16.59
N MET A 144 -25.84 36.13 15.93
CA MET A 144 -25.96 36.73 14.60
C MET A 144 -26.03 38.25 14.71
N GLY A 145 -24.86 38.89 14.94
CA GLY A 145 -24.60 40.31 14.67
C GLY A 145 -25.40 41.38 15.44
N SER A 146 -24.69 42.35 16.01
CA SER A 146 -25.27 43.54 16.65
C SER A 146 -25.88 44.50 15.60
N GLN A 147 -27.11 44.95 15.85
CA GLN A 147 -27.87 46.00 15.11
C GLN A 147 -28.42 45.59 13.72
N ASN A 148 -29.20 44.50 13.62
CA ASN A 148 -29.99 44.21 12.41
C ASN A 148 -31.35 44.93 12.46
N LEU A 149 -31.75 45.61 11.39
CA LEU A 149 -33.11 46.12 11.16
C LEU A 149 -34.07 45.02 10.65
N ILE A 150 -33.60 43.77 10.60
CA ILE A 150 -34.31 42.67 9.94
C ILE A 150 -35.20 41.96 10.96
N ASP A 151 -36.50 42.07 10.74
CA ASP A 151 -37.56 41.46 11.53
C ASP A 151 -37.73 39.96 11.29
N SER A 152 -36.92 39.32 10.44
CA SER A 152 -37.06 37.91 10.09
C SER A 152 -35.75 37.20 9.77
N ILE A 153 -35.71 35.89 10.03
CA ILE A 153 -34.64 34.97 9.61
C ILE A 153 -35.25 33.82 8.77
N ILE A 154 -34.58 33.46 7.69
CA ILE A 154 -34.99 32.41 6.73
C ILE A 154 -33.92 31.34 6.62
N ASN A 155 -34.24 30.19 6.04
CA ASN A 155 -33.35 29.03 5.88
C ASN A 155 -32.83 28.50 7.22
N VAL A 156 -33.72 28.44 8.21
CA VAL A 156 -33.38 27.95 9.55
C VAL A 156 -33.70 26.46 9.68
N THR A 157 -32.82 25.72 10.35
CA THR A 157 -33.05 24.31 10.71
C THR A 157 -33.98 24.20 11.91
N SER A 158 -34.52 23.01 12.17
CA SER A 158 -35.23 22.76 13.44
C SER A 158 -34.30 22.99 14.64
N GLY A 159 -34.77 23.71 15.66
CA GLY A 159 -33.94 24.08 16.82
C GLY A 159 -34.49 25.28 17.58
N ASN A 160 -33.80 25.66 18.66
CA ASN A 160 -34.15 26.79 19.51
C ASN A 160 -33.48 28.08 19.00
N TYR A 161 -34.25 29.17 18.96
CA TYR A 161 -33.82 30.50 18.56
C TYR A 161 -34.21 31.53 19.63
N GLU A 162 -33.43 32.58 19.79
CA GLU A 162 -33.71 33.68 20.71
C GLU A 162 -33.75 35.00 19.93
N LEU A 163 -34.63 35.91 20.36
CA LEU A 163 -34.78 37.24 19.78
C LEU A 163 -34.82 38.31 20.87
N LYS A 164 -33.92 39.30 20.80
CA LYS A 164 -33.98 40.54 21.56
C LYS A 164 -34.36 41.70 20.65
N VAL A 165 -35.35 42.50 21.07
CA VAL A 165 -35.80 43.70 20.35
C VAL A 165 -35.58 44.94 21.22
N SER A 166 -35.00 46.01 20.66
CA SER A 166 -34.76 47.26 21.39
C SER A 166 -35.25 48.50 20.63
N ASP A 167 -35.81 49.47 21.33
CA ASP A 167 -36.19 50.78 20.76
C ASP A 167 -35.04 51.81 20.81
N GLY A 168 -35.24 52.94 20.12
CA GLY A 168 -34.28 54.04 20.05
C GLY A 168 -34.09 54.85 21.36
N THR A 169 -34.85 54.54 22.40
CA THR A 169 -34.76 55.18 23.74
C THR A 169 -34.05 54.31 24.77
N GLY A 170 -33.66 53.09 24.39
CA GLY A 170 -32.89 52.16 25.23
C GLY A 170 -33.72 51.10 25.95
N CYS A 171 -35.05 51.03 25.73
CA CYS A 171 -35.85 49.92 26.27
C CYS A 171 -35.65 48.67 25.39
N SER A 172 -35.41 47.52 26.02
CA SER A 172 -35.19 46.25 25.31
C SER A 172 -35.96 45.10 25.94
N VAL A 173 -36.60 44.28 25.10
CA VAL A 173 -37.42 43.12 25.50
C VAL A 173 -36.98 41.87 24.73
N TRP A 174 -37.07 40.71 25.38
CA TRP A 174 -36.89 39.41 24.71
C TRP A 174 -38.24 38.91 24.21
N ALA A 175 -38.30 38.41 22.98
CA ALA A 175 -39.49 37.77 22.47
C ALA A 175 -39.84 36.56 23.35
N GLY A 176 -41.07 36.51 23.88
CA GLY A 176 -41.53 35.48 24.84
C GLY A 176 -41.71 35.98 26.28
N ALA A 177 -41.28 37.19 26.61
CA ALA A 177 -41.43 37.75 27.96
C ALA A 177 -42.84 38.35 28.22
N SER A 178 -43.86 37.50 28.34
CA SER A 178 -45.10 37.86 29.04
C SER A 178 -45.42 36.82 30.10
N GLY A 179 -45.09 37.12 31.37
CA GLY A 179 -45.79 36.58 32.54
C GLY A 179 -45.64 35.09 32.89
N THR A 180 -44.63 34.35 32.42
CA THR A 180 -44.30 33.02 32.97
C THR A 180 -42.78 32.85 33.11
N SER A 181 -42.34 32.20 34.18
CA SER A 181 -40.94 32.08 34.61
C SER A 181 -40.13 31.06 33.81
N ASN A 182 -40.15 31.14 32.48
CA ASN A 182 -39.19 30.46 31.61
C ASN A 182 -38.92 31.29 30.35
N PRO A 183 -37.67 31.72 30.05
CA PRO A 183 -37.33 32.27 28.74
C PRO A 183 -37.21 31.11 27.74
N GLU A 184 -38.31 30.42 27.44
CA GLU A 184 -38.28 29.43 26.36
C GLU A 184 -38.19 30.17 25.03
N GLY A 185 -37.05 30.03 24.37
CA GLY A 185 -36.81 30.58 23.04
C GLY A 185 -37.84 30.11 22.00
N ILE A 186 -37.77 30.74 20.83
CA ILE A 186 -38.56 30.43 19.64
C ILE A 186 -38.11 29.07 19.08
N TYR A 187 -38.98 28.06 19.10
CA TYR A 187 -38.65 26.72 18.57
C TYR A 187 -39.14 26.51 17.13
N VAL A 188 -38.22 26.16 16.22
CA VAL A 188 -38.54 25.67 14.87
C VAL A 188 -38.63 24.15 14.92
N TRP A 189 -39.80 23.58 14.60
CA TRP A 189 -40.00 22.13 14.53
C TRP A 189 -39.73 21.56 13.14
N SER A 190 -39.45 20.27 13.06
CA SER A 190 -39.38 19.50 11.81
C SER A 190 -40.66 18.69 11.58
N SER A 191 -40.95 18.37 10.31
CA SER A 191 -42.01 17.41 9.95
C SER A 191 -41.69 16.00 10.52
N SER A 192 -42.70 15.26 10.98
CA SER A 192 -42.51 13.91 11.53
C SER A 192 -41.87 12.95 10.50
N PRO A 193 -40.88 12.12 10.88
CA PRO A 193 -40.23 11.21 9.94
C PRO A 193 -41.15 10.05 9.53
N ILE A 194 -40.98 9.54 8.31
CA ILE A 194 -41.69 8.35 7.83
C ILE A 194 -41.28 7.12 8.67
N THR A 195 -42.26 6.37 9.15
CA THR A 195 -42.09 5.02 9.69
C THR A 195 -42.79 4.00 8.81
N ASN A 196 -42.48 2.70 8.98
CA ASN A 196 -43.12 1.66 8.19
C ASN A 196 -43.17 0.33 8.94
N THR A 197 -44.21 -0.45 8.68
CA THR A 197 -44.23 -1.89 8.95
C THR A 197 -44.14 -2.64 7.63
N SER A 198 -43.61 -3.85 7.66
CA SER A 198 -43.50 -4.70 6.47
C SER A 198 -43.94 -6.13 6.78
N SER A 199 -44.45 -6.80 5.76
CA SER A 199 -44.81 -8.22 5.80
C SER A 199 -44.53 -8.84 4.44
N ALA A 200 -44.28 -10.15 4.39
CA ALA A 200 -44.04 -10.87 3.16
C ALA A 200 -44.63 -12.28 3.21
N THR A 201 -44.96 -12.83 2.03
CA THR A 201 -45.34 -14.23 1.87
C THR A 201 -44.12 -15.05 1.44
N PRO A 202 -44.01 -16.32 1.87
CA PRO A 202 -42.94 -17.19 1.40
C PRO A 202 -43.00 -17.40 -0.11
N SER A 203 -41.84 -17.49 -0.75
CA SER A 203 -41.69 -17.74 -2.19
C SER A 203 -41.02 -19.08 -2.44
N ASN A 204 -41.60 -19.93 -3.29
CA ASN A 204 -40.91 -21.11 -3.81
C ASN A 204 -40.00 -20.73 -4.99
N CYS A 205 -40.26 -19.58 -5.64
CA CYS A 205 -39.49 -19.14 -6.80
C CYS A 205 -39.67 -17.64 -7.13
N PHE A 206 -40.76 -17.28 -7.82
CA PHE A 206 -41.14 -15.91 -8.17
C PHE A 206 -42.60 -15.66 -7.77
N ASP A 207 -43.12 -16.37 -6.77
CA ASP A 207 -44.50 -16.32 -6.30
C ASP A 207 -44.68 -15.53 -4.99
N GLY A 208 -43.58 -15.02 -4.41
CA GLY A 208 -43.61 -14.22 -3.20
C GLY A 208 -44.16 -12.81 -3.40
N THR A 209 -44.67 -12.25 -2.30
CA THR A 209 -45.14 -10.87 -2.22
C THR A 209 -44.54 -10.17 -1.01
N ALA A 210 -44.28 -8.87 -1.11
CA ALA A 210 -43.85 -8.02 0.00
C ALA A 210 -44.75 -6.79 0.09
N THR A 211 -45.29 -6.49 1.27
CA THR A 211 -46.17 -5.35 1.52
C THR A 211 -45.54 -4.43 2.56
N VAL A 212 -45.52 -3.13 2.28
CA VAL A 212 -45.09 -2.10 3.22
C VAL A 212 -46.23 -1.14 3.50
N ILE A 213 -46.46 -0.86 4.78
CA ILE A 213 -47.42 0.13 5.24
C ILE A 213 -46.62 1.28 5.85
N ALA A 214 -46.61 2.43 5.17
CA ALA A 214 -46.04 3.65 5.71
C ALA A 214 -46.96 4.28 6.76
N SER A 215 -46.37 4.90 7.78
CA SER A 215 -47.03 5.65 8.85
C SER A 215 -46.15 6.84 9.24
N ASN A 216 -46.70 7.84 9.94
CA ASN A 216 -46.03 9.14 10.19
C ASN A 216 -45.64 9.86 8.87
N GLY A 217 -44.93 11.00 8.88
CA GLY A 217 -44.72 11.79 7.65
C GLY A 217 -46.01 12.41 7.08
N THR A 218 -45.93 13.02 5.90
CA THR A 218 -47.06 13.75 5.30
C THR A 218 -47.72 12.93 4.17
N PRO A 219 -48.94 12.39 4.36
CA PRO A 219 -49.62 11.64 3.30
C PRO A 219 -50.06 12.55 2.13
N PRO A 220 -50.20 12.02 0.90
CA PRO A 220 -50.07 10.61 0.51
C PRO A 220 -48.61 10.11 0.39
N TYR A 221 -48.43 8.78 0.49
CA TYR A 221 -47.13 8.12 0.27
C TYR A 221 -47.06 7.46 -1.11
N SER A 222 -45.87 7.47 -1.69
CA SER A 222 -45.50 6.72 -2.89
C SER A 222 -44.41 5.70 -2.57
N TYR A 223 -44.36 4.61 -3.34
CA TYR A 223 -43.43 3.50 -3.13
C TYR A 223 -42.65 3.26 -4.42
N LEU A 224 -41.39 2.87 -4.31
CA LEU A 224 -40.55 2.44 -5.42
C LEU A 224 -39.73 1.23 -5.02
N TRP A 225 -40.12 0.05 -5.50
CA TRP A 225 -39.44 -1.21 -5.23
C TRP A 225 -38.33 -1.46 -6.24
N LYS A 226 -37.15 -1.89 -5.77
CA LYS A 226 -35.98 -2.23 -6.60
C LYS A 226 -36.15 -3.57 -7.31
N THR A 227 -37.19 -3.66 -8.13
CA THR A 227 -37.59 -4.82 -8.96
C THR A 227 -37.36 -4.51 -10.44
N ASN A 228 -37.37 -5.52 -11.31
CA ASN A 228 -37.29 -5.34 -12.76
C ASN A 228 -38.50 -6.01 -13.44
N PRO A 229 -39.50 -5.26 -13.93
CA PRO A 229 -39.61 -3.79 -13.90
C PRO A 229 -39.88 -3.26 -12.49
N ALA A 230 -39.55 -1.99 -12.24
CA ALA A 230 -39.79 -1.34 -10.95
C ALA A 230 -41.30 -1.23 -10.66
N GLN A 231 -41.70 -1.68 -9.47
CA GLN A 231 -43.09 -1.63 -8.99
C GLN A 231 -43.31 -0.39 -8.10
N MET A 232 -44.50 0.24 -8.20
CA MET A 232 -44.81 1.51 -7.51
C MET A 232 -45.94 1.43 -6.46
N GLY A 233 -46.51 0.25 -6.25
CA GLY A 233 -47.56 0.03 -5.24
C GLY A 233 -46.99 -0.22 -3.84
N SER A 234 -47.84 -0.16 -2.81
CA SER A 234 -47.46 -0.56 -1.44
C SER A 234 -47.15 -2.06 -1.30
N THR A 235 -47.51 -2.87 -2.31
CA THR A 235 -47.20 -4.29 -2.40
C THR A 235 -46.45 -4.57 -3.69
N ALA A 236 -45.32 -5.25 -3.58
CA ALA A 236 -44.60 -5.86 -4.70
C ALA A 236 -44.92 -7.36 -4.78
N THR A 237 -45.02 -7.87 -6.00
CA THR A 237 -45.29 -9.28 -6.31
C THR A 237 -44.21 -9.83 -7.24
N GLY A 238 -44.20 -11.15 -7.49
CA GLY A 238 -43.23 -11.74 -8.40
C GLY A 238 -41.85 -11.94 -7.76
N LEU A 239 -41.76 -11.99 -6.43
CA LEU A 239 -40.50 -11.90 -5.70
C LEU A 239 -39.89 -13.28 -5.43
N SER A 240 -38.57 -13.35 -5.50
CA SER A 240 -37.80 -14.51 -5.02
C SER A 240 -37.47 -14.42 -3.54
N PRO A 241 -37.18 -15.55 -2.87
CA PRO A 241 -36.67 -15.53 -1.51
C PRO A 241 -35.41 -14.66 -1.40
N GLY A 242 -35.33 -13.86 -0.33
CA GLY A 242 -34.23 -12.91 -0.13
C GLY A 242 -34.71 -11.55 0.37
N TYR A 243 -33.89 -10.52 0.22
CA TYR A 243 -34.23 -9.16 0.63
C TYR A 243 -34.55 -8.29 -0.59
N ILE A 244 -35.63 -7.51 -0.50
CA ILE A 244 -36.01 -6.53 -1.51
C ILE A 244 -36.04 -5.12 -0.91
N GLU A 245 -35.40 -4.16 -1.59
CA GLU A 245 -35.39 -2.75 -1.19
C GLU A 245 -36.64 -2.03 -1.71
N VAL A 246 -37.23 -1.16 -0.87
CA VAL A 246 -38.25 -0.18 -1.27
C VAL A 246 -37.94 1.20 -0.70
N THR A 247 -38.12 2.20 -1.57
CA THR A 247 -38.08 3.62 -1.19
C THR A 247 -39.51 4.12 -1.01
N ILE A 248 -39.81 4.68 0.16
CA ILE A 248 -41.08 5.31 0.49
C ILE A 248 -40.88 6.83 0.43
N THR A 249 -41.73 7.55 -0.28
CA THR A 249 -41.67 9.02 -0.38
C THR A 249 -43.02 9.61 0.02
N ASP A 250 -43.02 10.59 0.91
CA ASP A 250 -44.24 11.29 1.35
C ASP A 250 -44.56 12.51 0.45
N SER A 251 -45.67 13.21 0.71
CA SER A 251 -46.17 14.27 -0.16
C SER A 251 -45.34 15.57 -0.14
N ILE A 252 -44.47 15.73 0.85
CA ILE A 252 -43.56 16.88 0.97
C ILE A 252 -42.15 16.54 0.50
N GLY A 253 -41.94 15.31 0.00
CA GLY A 253 -40.68 14.86 -0.60
C GLY A 253 -39.70 14.21 0.37
N CYS A 254 -40.10 13.93 1.62
CA CYS A 254 -39.26 13.15 2.53
C CYS A 254 -39.18 11.70 2.03
N THR A 255 -37.99 11.08 2.09
CA THR A 255 -37.78 9.70 1.62
C THR A 255 -37.29 8.79 2.74
N LYS A 256 -37.68 7.52 2.71
CA LYS A 256 -37.17 6.46 3.58
C LYS A 256 -36.95 5.18 2.80
N LYS A 257 -35.73 4.63 2.90
CA LYS A 257 -35.40 3.30 2.39
C LYS A 257 -35.62 2.23 3.45
N THR A 258 -36.16 1.08 3.04
CA THR A 258 -36.37 -0.08 3.90
C THR A 258 -36.18 -1.37 3.09
N TYR A 259 -35.84 -2.45 3.79
CA TYR A 259 -35.64 -3.78 3.20
C TYR A 259 -36.68 -4.75 3.76
N VAL A 260 -37.33 -5.53 2.89
CA VAL A 260 -38.27 -6.57 3.29
C VAL A 260 -37.66 -7.95 3.01
N SER A 261 -37.68 -8.82 4.01
CA SER A 261 -37.24 -10.22 3.88
C SER A 261 -38.39 -11.09 3.39
N VAL A 262 -38.22 -11.71 2.23
CA VAL A 262 -39.13 -12.69 1.62
C VAL A 262 -38.63 -14.10 1.99
N PRO A 263 -39.34 -14.86 2.84
CA PRO A 263 -38.92 -16.19 3.26
C PRO A 263 -38.94 -17.21 2.11
N ALA A 264 -38.12 -18.26 2.21
CA ALA A 264 -38.23 -19.41 1.32
C ALA A 264 -39.49 -20.24 1.64
N GLY A 265 -40.21 -20.67 0.59
CA GLY A 265 -41.35 -21.55 0.68
C GLY A 265 -40.99 -23.03 0.85
N PRO A 266 -41.97 -23.89 1.14
CA PRO A 266 -41.74 -25.32 1.41
C PRO A 266 -41.21 -26.10 0.21
N ASN A 267 -41.47 -25.64 -1.02
CA ASN A 267 -41.00 -26.25 -2.27
C ASN A 267 -39.89 -25.41 -2.92
N TYR A 268 -39.13 -24.64 -2.14
CA TYR A 268 -37.97 -23.90 -2.65
C TYR A 268 -36.88 -24.88 -3.17
N LEU A 269 -36.29 -24.57 -4.32
CA LEU A 269 -35.25 -25.39 -4.94
C LEU A 269 -33.99 -25.45 -4.07
N GLN A 270 -33.58 -26.66 -3.70
CA GLN A 270 -32.44 -26.95 -2.83
C GLN A 270 -31.57 -28.06 -3.41
N ALA A 271 -30.29 -28.08 -3.04
CA ALA A 271 -29.34 -29.11 -3.46
C ALA A 271 -28.42 -29.50 -2.30
N THR A 272 -28.30 -30.80 -2.06
CA THR A 272 -27.29 -31.40 -1.19
C THR A 272 -26.32 -32.24 -2.03
N SER A 273 -25.19 -32.66 -1.45
CA SER A 273 -24.20 -33.45 -2.19
C SER A 273 -23.31 -34.27 -1.28
N VAL A 274 -22.88 -35.43 -1.77
CA VAL A 274 -21.79 -36.23 -1.21
C VAL A 274 -20.57 -36.10 -2.13
N ILE A 275 -19.41 -35.78 -1.56
CA ILE A 275 -18.17 -35.58 -2.31
C ILE A 275 -17.22 -36.75 -2.07
N THR A 276 -16.70 -37.33 -3.15
CA THR A 276 -15.59 -38.28 -3.10
C THR A 276 -14.31 -37.55 -3.51
N PRO A 277 -13.28 -37.48 -2.64
CA PRO A 277 -12.03 -36.83 -2.99
C PRO A 277 -11.26 -37.62 -4.06
N GLU A 278 -10.41 -36.93 -4.80
CA GLU A 278 -9.44 -37.53 -5.69
C GLU A 278 -8.33 -38.24 -4.92
N THR A 279 -7.86 -39.36 -5.46
CA THR A 279 -6.75 -40.16 -4.94
C THR A 279 -5.51 -39.94 -5.79
N CYS A 280 -4.40 -39.53 -5.16
CA CYS A 280 -3.08 -39.39 -5.80
C CYS A 280 -3.06 -38.66 -7.17
N GLU A 281 -3.84 -37.59 -7.35
CA GLU A 281 -3.90 -36.83 -8.61
C GLU A 281 -4.39 -37.63 -9.83
N GLN A 282 -5.14 -38.72 -9.61
CA GLN A 282 -5.60 -39.61 -10.69
C GLN A 282 -6.87 -39.13 -11.40
N GLY A 283 -7.45 -38.00 -11.01
CA GLY A 283 -8.70 -37.48 -11.53
C GLY A 283 -9.88 -38.41 -11.28
N ASN A 284 -9.91 -39.13 -10.15
CA ASN A 284 -10.94 -40.12 -9.85
C ASN A 284 -11.96 -39.65 -8.79
N GLY A 285 -11.98 -38.37 -8.45
CA GLY A 285 -12.96 -37.78 -7.54
C GLY A 285 -14.37 -37.74 -8.14
N ALA A 286 -15.37 -37.46 -7.30
CA ALA A 286 -16.78 -37.42 -7.71
C ALA A 286 -17.61 -36.44 -6.88
N VAL A 287 -18.67 -35.93 -7.49
CA VAL A 287 -19.76 -35.19 -6.83
C VAL A 287 -21.06 -35.92 -7.10
N ASN A 288 -21.69 -36.44 -6.05
CA ASN A 288 -23.03 -37.02 -6.11
C ASN A 288 -24.02 -36.01 -5.53
N MET A 289 -24.99 -35.55 -6.31
CA MET A 289 -25.96 -34.53 -5.87
C MET A 289 -27.31 -35.13 -5.51
N THR A 290 -28.08 -34.39 -4.73
CA THR A 290 -29.50 -34.71 -4.49
C THR A 290 -30.28 -33.41 -4.46
N ILE A 291 -31.21 -33.27 -5.39
CA ILE A 291 -32.06 -32.09 -5.56
C ILE A 291 -33.41 -32.29 -4.87
N THR A 292 -33.86 -31.27 -4.13
CA THR A 292 -35.17 -31.25 -3.48
C THR A 292 -35.89 -29.92 -3.75
N GLY A 293 -37.23 -29.92 -3.74
CA GLY A 293 -38.03 -28.73 -4.07
C GLY A 293 -37.99 -28.37 -5.56
N GLY A 294 -38.49 -27.19 -5.93
CA GLY A 294 -38.66 -26.76 -7.32
C GLY A 294 -39.60 -27.64 -8.13
N GLN A 295 -39.64 -27.42 -9.45
CA GLN A 295 -40.44 -28.21 -10.40
C GLN A 295 -39.53 -29.03 -11.34
N ALA A 296 -39.60 -30.35 -11.27
CA ALA A 296 -38.92 -31.22 -12.23
C ALA A 296 -39.50 -31.07 -13.66
N PRO A 297 -38.70 -31.30 -14.72
CA PRO A 297 -37.29 -31.72 -14.71
C PRO A 297 -36.32 -30.57 -14.38
N TYR A 298 -35.13 -30.94 -13.86
CA TYR A 298 -34.03 -30.02 -13.61
C TYR A 298 -32.99 -30.09 -14.73
N THR A 299 -32.33 -28.97 -14.98
CA THR A 299 -31.18 -28.84 -15.89
C THR A 299 -29.95 -28.39 -15.10
N PHE A 300 -28.79 -28.91 -15.49
CA PHE A 300 -27.52 -28.66 -14.82
C PHE A 300 -26.53 -28.05 -15.79
N ALA A 301 -25.87 -26.98 -15.37
CA ALA A 301 -24.76 -26.37 -16.10
C ALA A 301 -23.58 -26.24 -15.15
N TRP A 302 -22.61 -27.15 -15.29
CA TRP A 302 -21.40 -27.15 -14.48
C TRP A 302 -20.30 -26.28 -15.09
N SER A 303 -19.38 -25.78 -14.26
CA SER A 303 -18.20 -25.02 -14.70
C SER A 303 -17.27 -25.80 -15.64
N ASN A 304 -17.30 -27.14 -15.60
CA ASN A 304 -16.59 -28.02 -16.52
C ASN A 304 -17.42 -28.38 -17.77
N ASN A 305 -18.51 -27.67 -18.04
CA ASN A 305 -19.45 -27.88 -19.15
C ASN A 305 -20.23 -29.21 -19.10
N ALA A 306 -20.18 -29.94 -17.99
CA ALA A 306 -21.03 -31.12 -17.81
C ALA A 306 -22.50 -30.71 -17.58
N THR A 307 -23.40 -31.62 -17.95
CA THR A 307 -24.87 -31.43 -17.85
C THR A 307 -25.58 -32.51 -17.05
N SER A 308 -24.84 -33.50 -16.53
CA SER A 308 -25.37 -34.51 -15.62
C SER A 308 -25.57 -33.97 -14.20
N GLU A 309 -26.50 -34.57 -13.47
CA GLU A 309 -26.69 -34.28 -12.03
C GLU A 309 -25.44 -34.67 -11.24
N ASP A 310 -24.95 -35.88 -11.47
CA ASP A 310 -23.73 -36.40 -10.83
C ASP A 310 -22.51 -36.22 -11.72
N LEU A 311 -21.37 -35.93 -11.11
CA LEU A 311 -20.06 -35.89 -11.75
C LEU A 311 -19.14 -36.99 -11.21
N GLN A 312 -18.36 -37.59 -12.09
CA GLN A 312 -17.32 -38.58 -11.77
C GLN A 312 -16.07 -38.28 -12.60
N GLY A 313 -14.93 -38.82 -12.18
CA GLY A 313 -13.68 -38.62 -12.91
C GLY A 313 -13.14 -37.19 -12.76
N LEU A 314 -13.28 -36.62 -11.56
CA LEU A 314 -12.90 -35.26 -11.26
C LEU A 314 -11.52 -35.18 -10.60
N SER A 315 -10.70 -34.24 -11.07
CA SER A 315 -9.53 -33.79 -10.31
C SER A 315 -9.96 -32.89 -9.15
N ALA A 316 -9.12 -32.79 -8.13
CA ALA A 316 -9.32 -31.91 -7.00
C ALA A 316 -9.45 -30.46 -7.49
N GLY A 317 -10.44 -29.75 -6.96
CA GLY A 317 -10.80 -28.43 -7.45
C GLY A 317 -12.22 -28.03 -7.10
N TYR A 318 -12.60 -26.84 -7.58
CA TYR A 318 -13.92 -26.27 -7.36
C TYR A 318 -14.79 -26.41 -8.61
N TYR A 319 -15.99 -26.93 -8.41
CA TYR A 319 -17.00 -27.15 -9.43
C TYR A 319 -18.24 -26.33 -9.05
N SER A 320 -18.58 -25.34 -9.87
CA SER A 320 -19.84 -24.60 -9.72
C SER A 320 -20.90 -25.23 -10.61
N VAL A 321 -22.13 -25.28 -10.12
CA VAL A 321 -23.28 -25.75 -10.89
C VAL A 321 -24.40 -24.73 -10.80
N GLN A 322 -24.99 -24.43 -11.95
CA GLN A 322 -26.27 -23.75 -12.04
C GLN A 322 -27.34 -24.80 -12.31
N ILE A 323 -28.24 -24.97 -11.35
CA ILE A 323 -29.38 -25.87 -11.40
C ILE A 323 -30.60 -25.03 -11.75
N THR A 324 -31.29 -25.36 -12.84
CA THR A 324 -32.52 -24.66 -13.24
C THR A 324 -33.67 -25.64 -13.29
N ASP A 325 -34.76 -25.34 -12.57
CA ASP A 325 -35.98 -26.14 -12.61
C ASP A 325 -36.91 -25.75 -13.78
N ASN A 326 -38.01 -26.47 -13.95
CA ASN A 326 -38.96 -26.26 -15.05
C ASN A 326 -39.79 -24.97 -14.91
N ALA A 327 -39.84 -24.37 -13.72
CA ALA A 327 -40.48 -23.07 -13.49
C ALA A 327 -39.52 -21.88 -13.76
N GLY A 328 -38.26 -22.17 -14.09
CA GLY A 328 -37.22 -21.17 -14.36
C GLY A 328 -36.47 -20.70 -13.10
N CYS A 329 -36.66 -21.37 -11.97
CA CYS A 329 -35.97 -21.09 -10.71
C CYS A 329 -34.53 -21.56 -10.81
N GLN A 330 -33.59 -20.73 -10.38
CA GLN A 330 -32.16 -21.02 -10.49
C GLN A 330 -31.52 -21.11 -9.11
N LEU A 331 -30.76 -22.19 -8.89
CA LEU A 331 -29.91 -22.39 -7.73
C LEU A 331 -28.47 -22.52 -8.22
N LYS A 332 -27.58 -21.64 -7.72
CA LYS A 332 -26.14 -21.78 -7.90
C LYS A 332 -25.54 -22.46 -6.67
N ALA A 333 -24.80 -23.53 -6.88
CA ALA A 333 -24.08 -24.24 -5.83
C ALA A 333 -22.61 -24.42 -6.19
N PHE A 334 -21.75 -24.50 -5.17
CA PHE A 334 -20.32 -24.70 -5.31
C PHE A 334 -19.90 -25.97 -4.56
N LYS A 335 -19.08 -26.80 -5.19
CA LYS A 335 -18.63 -28.09 -4.68
C LYS A 335 -17.11 -28.18 -4.78
N GLN A 336 -16.45 -28.52 -3.68
CA GLN A 336 -15.00 -28.70 -3.65
C GLN A 336 -14.70 -30.20 -3.62
N VAL A 337 -14.06 -30.70 -4.66
CA VAL A 337 -13.44 -32.03 -4.67
C VAL A 337 -12.06 -31.89 -4.03
N GLY A 338 -11.84 -32.52 -2.87
CA GLY A 338 -10.55 -32.54 -2.19
C GLY A 338 -9.60 -33.60 -2.76
N LYS A 339 -8.36 -33.64 -2.23
CA LYS A 339 -7.39 -34.72 -2.47
C LYS A 339 -7.13 -35.52 -1.20
N THR A 340 -6.86 -36.81 -1.30
CA THR A 340 -6.35 -37.61 -0.18
C THR A 340 -4.98 -37.09 0.28
N SER A 341 -4.69 -37.14 1.59
CA SER A 341 -3.38 -36.69 2.11
C SER A 341 -2.22 -37.42 1.42
N PRO A 342 -1.16 -36.72 0.98
CA PRO A 342 -0.04 -37.34 0.28
C PRO A 342 0.78 -38.23 1.22
N VAL A 343 1.58 -39.11 0.64
CA VAL A 343 2.60 -39.85 1.39
C VAL A 343 3.82 -38.95 1.59
N THR A 344 4.08 -38.55 2.83
CA THR A 344 5.26 -37.77 3.20
C THR A 344 6.28 -38.68 3.88
N VAL A 345 7.55 -38.58 3.47
CA VAL A 345 8.64 -39.40 3.99
C VAL A 345 9.68 -38.49 4.64
N SER A 346 10.08 -38.78 5.88
CA SER A 346 11.23 -38.14 6.53
C SER A 346 12.28 -39.19 6.85
N ILE A 347 13.56 -38.88 6.66
CA ILE A 347 14.67 -39.80 6.94
C ILE A 347 15.63 -39.13 7.93
N SER A 348 16.08 -39.90 8.90
CA SER A 348 17.16 -39.54 9.84
C SER A 348 18.22 -40.63 9.84
N GLY A 349 19.45 -40.29 10.22
CA GLY A 349 20.55 -41.25 10.22
C GLY A 349 21.50 -41.10 11.40
N THR A 350 22.17 -42.21 11.72
CA THR A 350 23.30 -42.28 12.65
C THR A 350 24.55 -42.63 11.86
N ALA A 351 25.56 -41.76 11.94
CA ALA A 351 26.79 -41.87 11.18
C ALA A 351 27.52 -43.20 11.50
N PRO A 352 28.14 -43.84 10.49
CA PRO A 352 29.00 -45.01 10.71
C PRO A 352 30.29 -44.61 11.44
N THR A 353 30.89 -45.56 12.13
CA THR A 353 32.28 -45.50 12.60
C THR A 353 33.22 -45.32 11.40
N CYS A 354 34.36 -44.64 11.59
CA CYS A 354 35.30 -44.33 10.51
C CYS A 354 35.62 -45.56 9.66
N SER A 355 35.36 -45.49 8.35
CA SER A 355 35.59 -46.57 7.38
C SER A 355 34.80 -47.86 7.62
N GLN A 356 33.76 -47.84 8.46
CA GLN A 356 32.87 -48.97 8.71
C GLN A 356 31.52 -48.80 8.00
N SER A 357 30.73 -49.88 7.98
CA SER A 357 29.35 -49.90 7.46
C SER A 357 28.36 -50.18 8.58
N ASP A 358 28.53 -49.56 9.75
CA ASP A 358 27.68 -49.75 10.95
C ASP A 358 26.69 -48.58 11.16
N GLY A 359 26.49 -47.74 10.14
CA GLY A 359 25.52 -46.65 10.16
C GLY A 359 24.07 -47.14 10.13
N GLN A 360 23.14 -46.25 10.48
CA GLN A 360 21.70 -46.53 10.52
C GLN A 360 20.89 -45.42 9.86
N LEU A 361 19.80 -45.78 9.19
CA LEU A 361 18.79 -44.88 8.65
C LEU A 361 17.41 -45.28 9.18
N ASN A 362 16.66 -44.30 9.67
CA ASN A 362 15.29 -44.47 10.14
C ASN A 362 14.37 -43.55 9.34
N SER A 363 13.31 -44.11 8.77
CA SER A 363 12.29 -43.34 8.07
C SER A 363 10.98 -43.27 8.86
N THR A 364 10.32 -42.12 8.77
CA THR A 364 8.96 -41.91 9.29
C THR A 364 8.09 -41.53 8.12
N VAL A 365 6.92 -42.17 8.00
CA VAL A 365 5.95 -41.92 6.93
C VAL A 365 4.66 -41.40 7.54
N THR A 366 4.13 -40.31 6.98
CA THR A 366 2.86 -39.70 7.38
C THR A 366 1.99 -39.42 6.15
N GLY A 367 0.67 -39.36 6.35
CA GLY A 367 -0.30 -39.24 5.25
C GLY A 367 -0.43 -40.52 4.41
N GLY A 368 -1.23 -40.50 3.35
CA GLY A 368 -1.63 -41.70 2.60
C GLY A 368 -2.44 -42.72 3.41
N GLN A 369 -2.63 -43.91 2.84
CA GLN A 369 -3.37 -45.03 3.44
C GLN A 369 -2.46 -46.25 3.70
N SER A 370 -2.33 -46.64 4.96
CA SER A 370 -1.62 -47.87 5.37
C SER A 370 -2.28 -49.14 4.80
N PRO A 371 -1.52 -50.22 4.47
CA PRO A 371 -0.06 -50.40 4.65
C PRO A 371 0.83 -49.71 3.61
N TYR A 372 2.09 -49.44 3.98
CA TYR A 372 3.11 -48.85 3.10
C TYR A 372 4.14 -49.88 2.59
N ILE A 373 4.60 -49.69 1.36
CA ILE A 373 5.66 -50.46 0.68
C ILE A 373 6.90 -49.57 0.56
N TYR A 374 8.04 -50.03 1.08
CA TYR A 374 9.31 -49.30 1.10
C TYR A 374 10.28 -49.84 0.04
N SER A 375 11.02 -48.96 -0.63
CA SER A 375 12.03 -49.31 -1.64
C SER A 375 13.24 -48.37 -1.58
N TRP A 376 14.36 -48.87 -1.08
CA TRP A 376 15.64 -48.15 -1.06
C TRP A 376 16.45 -48.36 -2.34
N ASN A 377 17.17 -47.33 -2.79
CA ASN A 377 18.04 -47.39 -3.99
C ASN A 377 19.19 -48.41 -3.90
N SER A 378 19.60 -48.81 -2.70
CA SER A 378 20.62 -49.84 -2.48
C SER A 378 20.08 -51.28 -2.61
N GLY A 379 18.78 -51.45 -2.90
CA GLY A 379 18.13 -52.75 -3.12
C GLY A 379 17.93 -53.61 -1.87
N ALA A 380 18.24 -53.11 -0.67
CA ALA A 380 18.46 -53.96 0.50
C ALA A 380 17.31 -54.05 1.52
N ALA A 381 16.21 -53.28 1.40
CA ALA A 381 15.14 -53.34 2.40
C ALA A 381 13.75 -52.98 1.87
N SER A 382 12.76 -53.81 2.21
CA SER A 382 11.31 -53.54 2.12
C SER A 382 10.74 -53.00 3.45
N THR A 383 11.60 -52.40 4.27
CA THR A 383 11.30 -51.94 5.63
C THR A 383 11.57 -50.44 5.79
N ALA A 384 10.91 -49.82 6.77
CA ALA A 384 11.07 -48.40 7.09
C ALA A 384 12.49 -48.02 7.56
N ASN A 385 13.17 -48.92 8.26
CA ASN A 385 14.53 -48.70 8.78
C ASN A 385 15.54 -49.52 7.99
N TYR A 386 16.75 -48.97 7.82
CA TYR A 386 17.84 -49.59 7.09
C TYR A 386 19.15 -49.46 7.88
N ALA A 387 19.72 -50.59 8.30
CA ALA A 387 20.90 -50.67 9.17
C ALA A 387 22.11 -51.27 8.46
N ASN A 388 23.28 -51.10 9.07
CA ASN A 388 24.58 -51.54 8.59
C ASN A 388 24.95 -50.93 7.23
N VAL A 389 24.82 -49.60 7.14
CA VAL A 389 25.08 -48.83 5.92
C VAL A 389 26.36 -47.99 6.02
N PRO A 390 27.22 -47.98 4.99
CA PRO A 390 28.38 -47.08 4.92
C PRO A 390 27.96 -45.62 4.67
N LYS A 391 28.93 -44.69 4.73
CA LYS A 391 28.71 -43.33 4.22
C LYS A 391 28.25 -43.38 2.76
N GLY A 392 27.31 -42.52 2.39
CA GLY A 392 26.75 -42.54 1.04
C GLY A 392 25.43 -41.80 0.90
N TYR A 393 24.90 -41.83 -0.31
CA TYR A 393 23.62 -41.24 -0.69
C TYR A 393 22.54 -42.32 -0.77
N TYR A 394 21.49 -42.16 0.03
CA TYR A 394 20.38 -43.10 0.13
C TYR A 394 19.09 -42.42 -0.27
N TYR A 395 18.29 -43.09 -1.08
CA TYR A 395 17.00 -42.62 -1.55
C TYR A 395 15.93 -43.69 -1.27
N LEU A 396 14.83 -43.26 -0.65
CA LEU A 396 13.70 -44.10 -0.28
C LEU A 396 12.46 -43.68 -1.06
N ASN A 397 11.87 -44.64 -1.77
CA ASN A 397 10.51 -44.55 -2.28
C ASN A 397 9.55 -45.29 -1.34
N VAL A 398 8.40 -44.68 -1.06
CA VAL A 398 7.31 -45.28 -0.30
C VAL A 398 6.04 -45.25 -1.14
N THR A 399 5.32 -46.36 -1.21
CA THR A 399 4.00 -46.43 -1.86
C THR A 399 2.95 -46.88 -0.84
N ASP A 400 1.81 -46.20 -0.77
CA ASP A 400 0.71 -46.58 0.13
C ASP A 400 -0.25 -47.62 -0.48
N ALA A 401 -1.29 -48.00 0.26
CA ALA A 401 -2.28 -48.99 -0.17
C ALA A 401 -3.14 -48.54 -1.36
N ASN A 402 -3.28 -47.24 -1.58
CA ASN A 402 -4.00 -46.65 -2.71
C ASN A 402 -3.09 -46.37 -3.92
N GLY A 403 -1.80 -46.69 -3.82
CA GLY A 403 -0.82 -46.46 -4.87
C GLY A 403 -0.21 -45.05 -4.88
N CYS A 404 -0.49 -44.21 -3.88
CA CYS A 404 0.15 -42.91 -3.72
C CYS A 404 1.63 -43.10 -3.37
N LYS A 405 2.51 -42.28 -3.96
CA LYS A 405 3.95 -42.38 -3.79
C LYS A 405 4.51 -41.17 -3.04
N GLY A 406 5.39 -41.44 -2.09
CA GLY A 406 6.22 -40.45 -1.42
C GLY A 406 7.69 -40.85 -1.55
N ASN A 407 8.60 -39.89 -1.50
CA ASN A 407 10.02 -40.19 -1.50
C ASN A 407 10.81 -39.18 -0.68
N ASN A 408 12.01 -39.58 -0.27
CA ASN A 408 12.99 -38.67 0.33
C ASN A 408 14.41 -39.27 0.17
N TYR A 409 15.43 -38.45 0.36
CA TYR A 409 16.82 -38.88 0.38
C TYR A 409 17.53 -38.48 1.68
N TYR A 410 18.64 -39.15 1.94
CA TYR A 410 19.53 -38.83 3.05
C TYR A 410 20.98 -39.11 2.67
N THR A 411 21.86 -38.15 2.92
CA THR A 411 23.31 -38.32 2.75
C THR A 411 23.93 -38.63 4.10
N LEU A 412 24.30 -39.90 4.30
CA LEU A 412 24.98 -40.35 5.50
C LEU A 412 26.46 -40.00 5.41
N LYS A 413 26.93 -39.12 6.29
CA LYS A 413 28.33 -38.66 6.37
C LYS A 413 29.07 -39.38 7.48
N GLU A 414 30.40 -39.48 7.36
CA GLU A 414 31.27 -39.88 8.47
C GLU A 414 31.44 -38.74 9.50
N PRO A 415 31.78 -39.08 10.76
CA PRO A 415 32.16 -38.09 11.77
C PRO A 415 33.38 -37.25 11.40
N GLU A 416 33.43 -35.98 11.82
CA GLU A 416 34.58 -35.09 11.56
C GLU A 416 35.89 -35.59 12.20
N SER A 417 35.81 -36.38 13.27
CA SER A 417 36.97 -37.03 13.90
C SER A 417 37.70 -38.00 12.97
N CYS A 418 37.06 -38.43 11.88
CA CYS A 418 37.67 -39.28 10.86
C CYS A 418 38.55 -38.50 9.86
N LYS A 419 38.58 -37.16 9.93
CA LYS A 419 39.31 -36.29 8.99
C LYS A 419 40.61 -35.73 9.58
N ALA A 420 41.61 -35.49 8.74
CA ALA A 420 42.82 -34.74 9.07
C ALA A 420 42.63 -33.24 8.79
N LYS A 421 43.35 -32.37 9.50
CA LYS A 421 43.25 -30.91 9.36
C LYS A 421 44.52 -30.33 8.75
N ILE A 422 44.42 -29.70 7.58
CA ILE A 422 45.52 -28.95 6.94
C ILE A 422 45.37 -27.45 7.28
N ARG A 423 46.48 -26.77 7.59
CA ARG A 423 46.54 -25.33 7.91
C ARG A 423 47.74 -24.64 7.27
N GLY A 424 47.59 -23.36 7.00
CA GLY A 424 48.66 -22.49 6.52
C GLY A 424 48.24 -21.03 6.50
N ARG A 425 49.05 -20.18 5.85
CA ARG A 425 48.82 -18.74 5.72
C ARG A 425 49.20 -18.24 4.33
N VAL A 426 48.49 -17.25 3.80
CA VAL A 426 48.86 -16.54 2.56
C VAL A 426 49.36 -15.14 2.93
N PHE A 427 50.55 -14.76 2.46
CA PHE A 427 51.24 -13.51 2.78
C PHE A 427 51.21 -12.51 1.62
N ASN A 428 51.14 -11.22 1.97
CA ASN A 428 51.52 -10.12 1.10
C ASN A 428 53.04 -9.92 1.19
N ASP A 429 53.76 -10.56 0.27
CA ASP A 429 55.20 -10.49 0.14
C ASP A 429 55.54 -9.24 -0.67
N LEU A 430 55.89 -8.15 0.00
CA LEU A 430 56.01 -6.83 -0.64
C LEU A 430 57.31 -6.70 -1.43
N ASN A 431 58.31 -7.53 -1.13
CA ASN A 431 59.63 -7.49 -1.74
C ASN A 431 59.94 -8.72 -2.62
N GLY A 432 59.03 -9.70 -2.65
CA GLY A 432 59.14 -10.91 -3.46
C GLY A 432 60.23 -11.87 -3.00
N ASN A 433 60.61 -11.82 -1.71
CA ASN A 433 61.73 -12.62 -1.18
C ASN A 433 61.32 -13.97 -0.59
N CYS A 434 60.02 -14.27 -0.54
CA CYS A 434 59.43 -15.50 -0.02
C CYS A 434 59.72 -15.79 1.45
N VAL A 435 59.94 -14.75 2.26
CA VAL A 435 60.18 -14.85 3.69
C VAL A 435 59.17 -13.96 4.41
N ALA A 436 58.47 -14.51 5.40
CA ALA A 436 57.52 -13.73 6.19
C ALA A 436 58.26 -12.70 7.06
N GLU A 437 58.09 -11.41 6.77
CA GLU A 437 58.78 -10.32 7.47
C GLU A 437 57.85 -9.42 8.32
N PRO A 438 58.38 -8.71 9.33
CA PRO A 438 57.62 -7.68 10.05
C PRO A 438 57.19 -6.54 9.11
N GLY A 439 55.88 -6.46 8.83
CA GLY A 439 55.30 -5.51 7.87
C GLY A 439 54.51 -6.20 6.76
N GLU A 440 54.75 -7.49 6.56
CA GLU A 440 54.04 -8.33 5.60
C GLU A 440 52.81 -8.97 6.27
N GLY A 441 51.66 -8.34 6.02
CA GLY A 441 50.36 -8.82 6.48
C GLY A 441 49.93 -10.10 5.76
N GLY A 442 49.01 -10.83 6.36
CA GLY A 442 48.36 -11.92 5.64
C GLY A 442 47.27 -11.40 4.71
N LEU A 443 47.09 -12.08 3.58
CA LEU A 443 46.06 -11.75 2.60
C LEU A 443 44.76 -12.44 2.97
N ALA A 444 43.72 -11.65 3.23
CA ALA A 444 42.39 -12.15 3.51
C ALA A 444 41.69 -12.65 2.25
N ASN A 445 40.70 -13.53 2.43
CA ASN A 445 39.82 -14.04 1.37
C ASN A 445 40.51 -14.74 0.20
N GLN A 446 41.71 -15.29 0.42
CA GLN A 446 42.44 -16.09 -0.56
C GLN A 446 41.98 -17.54 -0.51
N ILE A 447 41.74 -18.14 -1.67
CA ILE A 447 41.31 -19.53 -1.77
C ILE A 447 42.54 -20.43 -1.83
N VAL A 448 42.54 -21.49 -1.03
CA VAL A 448 43.50 -22.59 -1.10
C VAL A 448 42.72 -23.88 -1.34
N SER A 449 43.15 -24.66 -2.34
CA SER A 449 42.58 -25.97 -2.67
C SER A 449 43.53 -27.11 -2.31
N ALA A 450 43.00 -28.33 -2.14
CA ALA A 450 43.76 -29.56 -1.99
C ALA A 450 43.23 -30.68 -2.91
N SER A 451 44.13 -31.28 -3.70
CA SER A 451 43.85 -32.34 -4.68
C SER A 451 44.62 -33.63 -4.32
N PRO A 452 44.09 -34.86 -4.50
CA PRO A 452 42.85 -35.22 -5.18
C PRO A 452 41.59 -34.93 -4.35
N GLY A 453 40.48 -34.68 -5.04
CA GLY A 453 39.19 -34.33 -4.42
C GLY A 453 38.87 -32.83 -4.47
N TYR A 454 37.75 -32.45 -3.85
CA TYR A 454 37.22 -31.08 -3.84
C TYR A 454 37.31 -30.47 -2.44
N HIS A 455 38.53 -30.17 -2.00
CA HIS A 455 38.79 -29.58 -0.69
C HIS A 455 39.25 -28.13 -0.86
N TYR A 456 38.59 -27.20 -0.17
CA TYR A 456 38.89 -25.77 -0.27
C TYR A 456 38.84 -25.11 1.11
N ALA A 457 39.65 -24.06 1.29
CA ALA A 457 39.53 -23.13 2.40
C ALA A 457 39.84 -21.72 1.93
N SER A 458 39.12 -20.74 2.49
CA SER A 458 39.48 -19.33 2.36
C SER A 458 40.36 -18.90 3.54
N THR A 459 41.18 -17.88 3.33
CA THR A 459 41.92 -17.24 4.41
C THR A 459 41.07 -16.25 5.20
N ASP A 460 41.29 -16.18 6.51
CA ASP A 460 40.70 -15.16 7.39
C ASP A 460 41.33 -13.76 7.20
N ALA A 461 40.87 -12.77 7.96
CA ALA A 461 41.38 -11.38 7.90
C ALA A 461 42.90 -11.26 8.11
N ASN A 462 43.53 -12.25 8.73
CA ASN A 462 44.96 -12.30 9.00
C ASN A 462 45.70 -13.23 8.03
N GLY A 463 45.04 -13.78 7.01
CA GLY A 463 45.61 -14.65 6.01
C GLY A 463 45.65 -16.14 6.34
N TYR A 464 45.07 -16.60 7.46
CA TYR A 464 45.11 -18.02 7.84
C TYR A 464 44.01 -18.83 7.19
N TYR A 465 44.33 -20.01 6.67
CA TYR A 465 43.34 -20.98 6.17
C TYR A 465 43.39 -22.30 6.93
N SER A 466 42.28 -23.04 6.90
CA SER A 466 42.21 -24.40 7.40
C SER A 466 41.16 -25.23 6.68
N MET A 467 41.49 -26.47 6.32
CA MET A 467 40.57 -27.42 5.67
C MET A 467 40.64 -28.80 6.32
N LEU A 468 39.52 -29.53 6.27
CA LEU A 468 39.43 -30.93 6.67
C LEU A 468 39.49 -31.83 5.42
N VAL A 469 40.38 -32.81 5.46
CA VAL A 469 40.62 -33.76 4.38
C VAL A 469 40.57 -35.19 4.89
N GLU A 470 40.25 -36.15 4.03
CA GLU A 470 40.35 -37.56 4.40
C GLU A 470 41.84 -37.97 4.55
N ALA A 471 42.12 -39.11 5.18
CA ALA A 471 43.50 -39.59 5.29
C ALA A 471 44.11 -39.83 3.89
N GLY A 472 45.20 -39.13 3.56
CA GLY A 472 45.81 -39.23 2.22
C GLY A 472 46.92 -38.20 1.98
N THR A 473 47.48 -38.21 0.77
CA THR A 473 48.44 -37.21 0.30
C THR A 473 47.75 -36.23 -0.64
N TYR A 474 48.00 -34.94 -0.45
CA TYR A 474 47.35 -33.87 -1.18
C TYR A 474 48.35 -32.84 -1.73
N GLU A 475 48.06 -32.30 -2.90
CA GLU A 475 48.72 -31.11 -3.46
C GLU A 475 47.87 -29.88 -3.17
N LEU A 476 48.48 -28.89 -2.51
CA LEU A 476 47.85 -27.62 -2.17
C LEU A 476 48.17 -26.54 -3.20
N GLN A 477 47.17 -25.75 -3.57
CA GLN A 477 47.32 -24.61 -4.47
C GLN A 477 46.56 -23.40 -3.93
N ALA A 478 47.22 -22.24 -3.82
CA ALA A 478 46.56 -20.97 -3.57
C ALA A 478 46.22 -20.26 -4.89
N TYR A 479 45.04 -19.66 -4.95
CA TYR A 479 44.62 -18.84 -6.08
C TYR A 479 45.05 -17.40 -5.82
N ALA A 480 45.85 -16.85 -6.73
CA ALA A 480 46.21 -15.44 -6.69
C ALA A 480 44.96 -14.58 -6.95
N PRO A 481 44.73 -13.51 -6.17
CA PRO A 481 43.68 -12.56 -6.45
C PRO A 481 44.04 -11.78 -7.73
N ASN A 482 43.04 -11.17 -8.37
CA ASN A 482 43.29 -10.36 -9.57
C ASN A 482 44.35 -9.28 -9.27
N PHE A 483 45.32 -9.12 -10.18
CA PHE A 483 46.43 -8.16 -10.05
C PHE A 483 47.45 -8.51 -8.96
N TRP A 484 47.55 -9.79 -8.60
CA TRP A 484 48.61 -10.33 -7.75
C TRP A 484 49.21 -11.56 -8.41
N GLU A 485 50.50 -11.78 -8.20
CA GLU A 485 51.22 -12.97 -8.68
C GLU A 485 51.76 -13.77 -7.49
N GLN A 486 51.80 -15.09 -7.64
CA GLN A 486 52.38 -15.97 -6.62
C GLN A 486 53.92 -15.87 -6.68
N ALA A 487 54.51 -15.29 -5.64
CA ALA A 487 55.96 -15.21 -5.47
C ALA A 487 56.56 -16.55 -5.04
N CYS A 488 55.88 -17.29 -4.14
CA CYS A 488 56.29 -18.62 -3.73
C CYS A 488 55.12 -19.52 -3.26
N PRO A 489 55.22 -20.85 -3.47
CA PRO A 489 56.29 -21.56 -4.19
C PRO A 489 56.18 -21.38 -5.73
N THR A 490 57.27 -21.53 -6.51
CA THR A 490 57.26 -21.28 -7.97
C THR A 490 57.60 -22.49 -8.83
N ASN A 491 58.21 -23.54 -8.27
CA ASN A 491 58.49 -24.78 -9.00
C ASN A 491 58.70 -25.99 -8.05
N PRO A 492 57.67 -26.83 -7.83
CA PRO A 492 56.29 -26.68 -8.31
C PRO A 492 55.58 -25.49 -7.63
N ALA A 493 54.53 -24.95 -8.26
CA ALA A 493 53.72 -23.86 -7.69
C ALA A 493 52.75 -24.34 -6.58
N THR A 494 52.91 -25.56 -6.09
CA THR A 494 52.03 -26.24 -5.13
C THR A 494 52.83 -26.74 -3.93
N ILE A 495 52.13 -27.09 -2.84
CA ILE A 495 52.72 -27.69 -1.64
C ILE A 495 52.16 -29.09 -1.44
N GLU A 496 53.01 -30.12 -1.39
CA GLU A 496 52.57 -31.49 -1.07
C GLU A 496 52.44 -31.70 0.44
N VAL A 497 51.31 -32.27 0.88
CA VAL A 497 51.03 -32.57 2.29
C VAL A 497 50.55 -34.01 2.45
N ASN A 498 51.27 -34.81 3.25
CA ASN A 498 50.87 -36.16 3.64
C ASN A 498 50.03 -36.12 4.93
N ALA A 499 48.71 -36.00 4.77
CA ALA A 499 47.73 -35.93 5.85
C ALA A 499 47.19 -37.34 6.24
N SER A 500 48.08 -38.28 6.55
CA SER A 500 47.74 -39.70 6.73
C SER A 500 47.03 -40.08 8.04
N SER A 501 47.03 -39.21 9.06
CA SER A 501 46.48 -39.51 10.38
C SER A 501 45.20 -38.72 10.68
N PRO A 502 44.01 -39.36 10.72
CA PRO A 502 42.77 -38.74 11.18
C PRO A 502 42.91 -38.03 12.54
N GLY A 503 42.22 -36.90 12.72
CA GLY A 503 42.28 -36.07 13.93
C GLY A 503 43.57 -35.26 14.12
N SER A 504 44.60 -35.45 13.28
CA SER A 504 45.86 -34.72 13.35
C SER A 504 45.81 -33.38 12.61
N THR A 505 46.68 -32.44 12.98
CA THR A 505 46.83 -31.13 12.30
C THR A 505 48.19 -31.01 11.62
N TYR A 506 48.18 -30.61 10.35
CA TYR A 506 49.36 -30.41 9.49
C TYR A 506 49.48 -28.92 9.12
N GLY A 507 50.49 -28.23 9.67
CA GLY A 507 50.68 -26.78 9.56
C GLY A 507 51.85 -26.34 8.66
N ASN A 508 52.14 -25.03 8.65
CA ASN A 508 53.25 -24.39 7.90
C ASN A 508 53.17 -24.45 6.36
N ASN A 509 51.96 -24.64 5.81
CA ASN A 509 51.75 -24.71 4.37
C ASN A 509 51.46 -23.31 3.79
N ASN A 510 52.48 -22.46 3.70
CA ASN A 510 52.30 -21.02 3.41
C ASN A 510 52.53 -20.65 1.95
N PHE A 511 51.78 -19.66 1.46
CA PHE A 511 51.94 -19.06 0.12
C PHE A 511 52.31 -17.58 0.24
N PHE A 512 53.07 -17.07 -0.73
CA PHE A 512 53.56 -15.68 -0.76
C PHE A 512 53.15 -15.04 -2.08
N MET A 513 52.57 -13.84 -2.03
CA MET A 513 52.04 -13.15 -3.20
C MET A 513 52.52 -11.70 -3.27
N VAL A 514 52.83 -11.22 -4.47
CA VAL A 514 53.25 -9.84 -4.77
C VAL A 514 52.16 -9.12 -5.56
N PRO A 515 51.94 -7.80 -5.37
CA PRO A 515 51.09 -7.00 -6.24
C PRO A 515 51.69 -6.88 -7.65
N ASP A 516 50.85 -6.93 -8.69
CA ASP A 516 51.26 -6.71 -10.08
C ASP A 516 51.86 -5.29 -10.23
N SER A 517 53.05 -5.21 -10.85
CA SER A 517 53.93 -4.03 -10.80
C SER A 517 53.70 -3.01 -11.92
N VAL A 518 52.57 -3.07 -12.62
CA VAL A 518 52.32 -2.21 -13.79
C VAL A 518 51.06 -1.33 -13.60
N PHE A 519 51.25 0.00 -13.67
CA PHE A 519 50.28 1.09 -13.94
C PHE A 519 49.69 1.94 -12.79
N ASN A 520 49.53 3.24 -13.07
CA ASN A 520 48.56 4.11 -12.40
C ASN A 520 47.24 4.07 -13.18
N ASP A 521 46.10 3.80 -12.52
CA ASP A 521 44.77 3.88 -13.15
C ASP A 521 43.64 4.23 -12.16
N LEU A 522 42.60 4.91 -12.64
CA LEU A 522 41.37 5.27 -11.94
C LEU A 522 40.15 4.70 -12.67
N GLN A 523 39.54 3.67 -12.10
CA GLN A 523 38.44 2.94 -12.74
C GLN A 523 37.09 3.45 -12.26
N VAL A 524 36.08 3.48 -13.13
CA VAL A 524 34.69 3.74 -12.77
C VAL A 524 33.79 2.57 -13.14
N SER A 525 32.77 2.31 -12.33
CA SER A 525 31.69 1.37 -12.64
C SER A 525 30.34 1.99 -12.34
N VAL A 526 29.30 1.57 -13.07
CA VAL A 526 27.93 2.02 -12.86
C VAL A 526 26.93 0.88 -13.03
N TYR A 527 25.94 0.81 -12.15
CA TYR A 527 24.79 -0.09 -12.26
C TYR A 527 23.51 0.60 -11.77
N SER A 528 22.35 0.02 -12.04
CA SER A 528 21.05 0.57 -11.67
C SER A 528 20.15 -0.43 -10.95
N GLY A 529 19.21 0.10 -10.17
CA GLY A 529 18.03 -0.60 -9.71
C GLY A 529 16.95 -0.71 -10.81
N PRO A 530 15.79 -1.30 -10.50
CA PRO A 530 14.74 -1.53 -11.47
C PRO A 530 14.16 -0.21 -12.04
N ALA A 531 13.95 -0.17 -13.36
CA ALA A 531 13.24 0.91 -14.04
C ALA A 531 11.74 0.61 -14.08
N ARG A 532 10.93 1.38 -13.34
CA ARG A 532 9.46 1.24 -13.26
C ARG A 532 8.77 2.58 -13.49
N PRO A 533 7.76 2.68 -14.36
CA PRO A 533 7.03 3.92 -14.59
C PRO A 533 6.44 4.47 -13.28
N GLY A 534 6.68 5.75 -12.99
CA GLY A 534 6.15 6.43 -11.79
C GLY A 534 7.00 6.30 -10.52
N PHE A 535 8.00 5.43 -10.48
CA PHE A 535 8.87 5.21 -9.31
C PHE A 535 10.28 5.80 -9.50
N ASN A 536 10.99 6.01 -8.39
CA ASN A 536 12.40 6.41 -8.44
C ASN A 536 13.28 5.22 -8.79
N MET A 537 14.20 5.43 -9.73
CA MET A 537 15.27 4.52 -10.10
C MET A 537 16.60 5.00 -9.53
N THR A 538 17.30 4.11 -8.83
CA THR A 538 18.60 4.38 -8.21
C THR A 538 19.74 3.92 -9.12
N TRP A 539 20.74 4.75 -9.31
CA TRP A 539 22.02 4.42 -9.93
C TRP A 539 23.11 4.37 -8.87
N TYR A 540 24.01 3.43 -9.02
CA TYR A 540 25.11 3.17 -8.12
C TYR A 540 26.40 3.28 -8.92
N ILE A 541 27.33 4.12 -8.45
CA ILE A 541 28.57 4.42 -9.15
C ILE A 541 29.72 4.20 -8.18
N THR A 542 30.77 3.53 -8.63
CA THR A 542 31.97 3.29 -7.83
C THR A 542 33.20 3.76 -8.59
N VAL A 543 34.03 4.56 -7.93
CA VAL A 543 35.34 5.03 -8.45
C VAL A 543 36.45 4.41 -7.62
N ARG A 544 37.43 3.77 -8.26
CA ARG A 544 38.55 3.08 -7.60
C ARG A 544 39.88 3.55 -8.16
N ASN A 545 40.83 3.90 -7.29
CA ASN A 545 42.22 4.11 -7.70
C ASN A 545 42.95 2.76 -7.65
N ALA A 546 43.17 2.13 -8.81
CA ALA A 546 43.87 0.86 -8.93
C ALA A 546 45.39 1.03 -9.05
N GLY A 547 45.88 2.27 -9.13
CA GLY A 547 47.29 2.60 -9.22
C GLY A 547 48.06 2.59 -7.90
N THR A 548 49.31 3.04 -7.98
CA THR A 548 50.25 3.15 -6.84
C THR A 548 50.41 4.58 -6.32
N THR A 549 49.80 5.57 -6.98
CA THR A 549 49.86 7.00 -6.58
C THR A 549 48.50 7.56 -6.22
N THR A 550 48.46 8.54 -5.32
CA THR A 550 47.22 9.24 -4.94
C THR A 550 46.81 10.23 -6.04
N LEU A 551 45.55 10.17 -6.50
CA LEU A 551 45.04 10.96 -7.63
C LEU A 551 43.80 11.78 -7.25
N GLY A 552 43.65 12.98 -7.81
CA GLY A 552 42.49 13.88 -7.59
C GLY A 552 41.57 14.00 -8.81
N PRO A 553 40.59 13.10 -8.98
CA PRO A 553 39.71 13.10 -10.15
C PRO A 553 38.47 14.00 -10.04
N SER A 554 37.80 14.19 -11.17
CA SER A 554 36.39 14.60 -11.22
C SER A 554 35.50 13.48 -11.75
N LEU A 555 34.27 13.37 -11.26
CA LEU A 555 33.28 12.39 -11.69
C LEU A 555 32.12 13.09 -12.38
N THR A 556 31.69 12.56 -13.53
CA THR A 556 30.48 12.97 -14.25
C THR A 556 29.58 11.77 -14.50
N PHE A 557 28.29 11.91 -14.23
CA PHE A 557 27.25 10.93 -14.54
C PHE A 557 26.25 11.55 -15.50
N THR A 558 25.96 10.89 -16.62
CA THR A 558 24.97 11.31 -17.60
C THR A 558 23.82 10.31 -17.61
N HIS A 559 22.58 10.76 -17.42
CA HIS A 559 21.40 9.91 -17.46
C HIS A 559 20.54 10.11 -18.72
N ASP A 560 19.69 9.12 -19.01
CA ASP A 560 18.75 9.15 -20.14
C ASP A 560 17.81 10.37 -20.07
N ALA A 561 17.44 10.92 -21.22
CA ALA A 561 16.51 12.05 -21.32
C ALA A 561 15.10 11.71 -20.84
N LEU A 562 14.71 10.42 -20.87
CA LEU A 562 13.45 9.94 -20.32
C LEU A 562 13.40 10.03 -18.79
N LEU A 563 14.54 10.19 -18.12
CA LEU A 563 14.65 10.23 -16.67
C LEU A 563 14.75 11.66 -16.14
N SER A 564 14.19 11.89 -14.95
CA SER A 564 14.33 13.16 -14.23
C SER A 564 15.19 12.98 -12.97
N TYR A 565 16.30 13.70 -12.87
CA TYR A 565 17.14 13.72 -11.67
C TYR A 565 16.36 14.21 -10.44
N GLN A 566 16.51 13.52 -9.32
CA GLN A 566 15.88 13.84 -8.03
C GLN A 566 16.92 14.30 -7.00
N SER A 567 17.94 13.47 -6.75
CA SER A 567 18.97 13.73 -5.74
C SER A 567 20.18 12.80 -5.91
N SER A 568 21.23 13.00 -5.11
CA SER A 568 22.37 12.10 -5.05
C SER A 568 23.01 12.03 -3.65
N THR A 569 23.83 10.99 -3.42
CA THR A 569 24.61 10.81 -2.20
C THR A 569 26.01 10.29 -2.55
N PRO A 570 27.11 11.00 -2.26
CA PRO A 570 27.19 12.39 -1.79
C PRO A 570 26.45 13.39 -2.69
N VAL A 571 26.10 14.56 -2.13
CA VAL A 571 25.41 15.63 -2.88
C VAL A 571 26.28 16.09 -4.04
N ALA A 572 25.71 16.15 -5.24
CA ALA A 572 26.40 16.59 -6.44
C ALA A 572 26.85 18.06 -6.33
N ALA A 573 28.03 18.35 -6.88
CA ALA A 573 28.54 19.71 -6.97
C ALA A 573 27.75 20.53 -8.01
N ASN A 574 27.24 19.89 -9.07
CA ASN A 574 26.46 20.54 -10.11
C ASN A 574 25.50 19.55 -10.82
N TYR A 575 24.33 20.02 -11.25
CA TYR A 575 23.41 19.32 -12.16
C TYR A 575 23.00 20.22 -13.32
N GLN A 576 23.20 19.75 -14.55
CA GLN A 576 22.83 20.45 -15.79
C GLN A 576 21.66 19.73 -16.46
N ALA A 577 20.45 20.30 -16.33
CA ALA A 577 19.22 19.70 -16.83
C ALA A 577 19.18 19.56 -18.37
N SER A 578 19.79 20.49 -19.13
CA SER A 578 19.78 20.47 -20.60
C SER A 578 20.67 19.38 -21.21
N SER A 579 21.67 18.91 -20.47
CA SER A 579 22.60 17.85 -20.89
C SER A 579 22.43 16.55 -20.09
N HIS A 580 21.51 16.53 -19.12
CA HIS A 580 21.26 15.41 -18.21
C HIS A 580 22.50 14.96 -17.43
N LYS A 581 23.37 15.91 -17.05
CA LYS A 581 24.67 15.65 -16.40
C LYS A 581 24.69 16.03 -14.93
N VAL A 582 25.19 15.13 -14.10
CA VAL A 582 25.47 15.30 -12.66
C VAL A 582 26.98 15.20 -12.45
N SER A 583 27.59 16.11 -11.69
CA SER A 583 29.06 16.13 -11.51
C SER A 583 29.51 16.33 -10.07
N TRP A 584 30.67 15.77 -9.73
CA TRP A 584 31.34 15.89 -8.43
C TRP A 584 32.83 16.23 -8.61
N ALA A 585 33.36 17.05 -7.70
CA ALA A 585 34.79 17.21 -7.49
C ALA A 585 35.22 16.25 -6.37
N LEU A 586 36.13 15.33 -6.65
CA LEU A 586 36.51 14.29 -5.69
C LEU A 586 37.75 14.70 -4.90
N PRO A 587 37.81 14.40 -3.59
CA PRO A 587 39.06 14.50 -2.85
C PRO A 587 40.09 13.50 -3.41
N PRO A 588 41.39 13.71 -3.17
CA PRO A 588 42.42 12.77 -3.62
C PRO A 588 42.15 11.35 -3.09
N ILE A 589 42.12 10.37 -3.99
CA ILE A 589 41.84 8.97 -3.69
C ILE A 589 43.17 8.24 -3.55
N SER A 590 43.44 7.68 -2.36
CA SER A 590 44.66 6.91 -2.09
C SER A 590 44.75 5.64 -2.95
N PRO A 591 45.96 5.08 -3.18
CA PRO A 591 46.15 3.79 -3.85
C PRO A 591 45.24 2.71 -3.26
N GLN A 592 44.63 1.92 -4.13
CA GLN A 592 43.69 0.84 -3.81
C GLN A 592 42.38 1.27 -3.09
N ALA A 593 42.16 2.57 -2.86
CA ALA A 593 40.94 3.05 -2.22
C ALA A 593 39.77 3.16 -3.22
N THR A 594 38.56 3.06 -2.67
CA THR A 594 37.30 3.08 -3.43
C THR A 594 36.33 4.11 -2.84
N GLN A 595 35.59 4.82 -3.69
CA GLN A 595 34.55 5.78 -3.31
C GLN A 595 33.23 5.48 -4.05
N ASN A 596 32.11 5.54 -3.31
CA ASN A 596 30.78 5.18 -3.82
C ASN A 596 29.83 6.37 -3.90
N PHE A 597 28.97 6.36 -4.91
CA PHE A 597 27.95 7.38 -5.19
C PHE A 597 26.62 6.72 -5.53
N TYR A 598 25.54 7.37 -5.11
CA TYR A 598 24.17 6.99 -5.40
C TYR A 598 23.46 8.16 -6.10
N VAL A 599 22.80 7.91 -7.23
CA VAL A 599 22.03 8.93 -7.96
C VAL A 599 20.59 8.46 -8.10
N TYR A 600 19.64 9.28 -7.65
CA TYR A 600 18.22 8.97 -7.72
C TYR A 600 17.60 9.73 -8.88
N THR A 601 16.98 8.99 -9.79
CA THR A 601 16.25 9.51 -10.96
C THR A 601 14.81 9.01 -10.92
N LYS A 602 13.87 9.64 -11.65
CA LYS A 602 12.46 9.22 -11.70
C LYS A 602 12.01 9.02 -13.14
N LEU A 603 11.34 7.89 -13.39
CA LEU A 603 10.74 7.55 -14.67
C LEU A 603 9.29 8.05 -14.73
N PRO A 604 8.84 8.66 -15.84
CA PRO A 604 7.47 9.13 -15.96
C PRO A 604 6.47 7.95 -16.05
N VAL A 605 5.23 8.18 -15.61
CA VAL A 605 4.18 7.14 -15.54
C VAL A 605 3.77 6.57 -16.91
N ASN A 606 4.03 7.32 -17.99
CA ASN A 606 3.69 6.94 -19.36
C ASN A 606 4.88 6.32 -20.13
N ALA A 607 5.98 5.97 -19.44
CA ALA A 607 7.10 5.29 -20.08
C ALA A 607 6.67 3.92 -20.62
N VAL A 608 7.11 3.58 -21.84
CA VAL A 608 6.67 2.37 -22.55
C VAL A 608 7.37 1.14 -21.99
N LEU A 609 6.60 0.07 -21.73
CA LEU A 609 7.15 -1.21 -21.27
C LEU A 609 7.99 -1.85 -22.37
N GLY A 610 9.16 -2.35 -22.00
CA GLY A 610 10.11 -2.93 -22.95
C GLY A 610 11.08 -1.93 -23.59
N ASP A 611 10.93 -0.62 -23.35
CA ASP A 611 11.96 0.36 -23.70
C ASP A 611 13.17 0.26 -22.76
N SER A 612 14.33 0.78 -23.17
CA SER A 612 15.54 0.81 -22.35
C SER A 612 15.96 2.24 -22.02
N VAL A 613 16.29 2.52 -20.76
CA VAL A 613 16.96 3.76 -20.35
C VAL A 613 18.46 3.53 -20.20
N ARG A 614 19.28 4.50 -20.65
CA ARG A 614 20.75 4.36 -20.67
C ARG A 614 21.43 5.49 -19.92
N SER A 615 22.50 5.16 -19.22
CA SER A 615 23.34 6.13 -18.51
C SER A 615 24.81 5.76 -18.61
N ASN A 616 25.69 6.72 -18.33
CA ASN A 616 27.12 6.48 -18.19
C ASN A 616 27.71 7.28 -17.03
N ALA A 617 28.78 6.75 -16.45
CA ALA A 617 29.63 7.43 -15.51
C ALA A 617 31.03 7.56 -16.12
N GLN A 618 31.66 8.72 -15.93
CA GLN A 618 32.99 9.03 -16.43
C GLN A 618 33.82 9.70 -15.33
N VAL A 619 35.00 9.16 -15.07
CA VAL A 619 36.02 9.79 -14.25
C VAL A 619 37.05 10.48 -15.14
N SER A 620 37.59 11.62 -14.71
CA SER A 620 38.59 12.38 -15.45
C SER A 620 39.73 12.81 -14.54
N ILE A 621 40.96 12.60 -15.00
CA ILE A 621 42.20 12.90 -14.29
C ILE A 621 43.10 13.83 -15.10
N SER A 622 43.87 14.68 -14.42
CA SER A 622 44.94 15.46 -15.03
C SER A 622 46.27 14.72 -14.86
N GLY A 623 46.69 13.92 -15.85
CA GLY A 623 47.93 13.14 -15.78
C GLY A 623 48.06 12.07 -16.86
N VAL A 624 49.06 11.19 -16.73
CA VAL A 624 49.23 10.01 -17.59
C VAL A 624 48.35 8.90 -17.05
N ASP A 625 47.36 8.54 -17.85
CA ASP A 625 46.49 7.39 -17.66
C ASP A 625 46.88 6.33 -18.70
N VAL A 626 47.13 5.12 -18.23
CA VAL A 626 47.62 4.04 -19.08
C VAL A 626 46.49 3.24 -19.72
N ASN A 627 45.27 3.28 -19.17
CA ASN A 627 44.11 2.60 -19.77
C ASN A 627 42.83 3.45 -19.71
N PRO A 628 42.71 4.52 -20.53
CA PRO A 628 41.58 5.45 -20.47
C PRO A 628 40.19 4.86 -20.76
N ASN A 629 40.08 3.59 -21.11
CA ASN A 629 38.82 2.92 -21.44
C ASN A 629 38.00 2.52 -20.20
N ASP A 630 38.64 2.33 -19.03
CA ASP A 630 37.93 2.01 -17.78
C ASP A 630 37.59 3.26 -16.94
N ASN A 631 37.99 4.44 -17.44
CA ASN A 631 37.48 5.73 -16.97
C ASN A 631 36.01 5.98 -17.33
N ILE A 632 35.39 5.15 -18.17
CA ILE A 632 34.00 5.31 -18.59
C ILE A 632 33.27 3.98 -18.43
N ALA A 633 32.15 4.02 -17.72
CA ALA A 633 31.25 2.88 -17.58
C ALA A 633 29.85 3.22 -18.07
N TYR A 634 29.21 2.26 -18.73
CA TYR A 634 27.86 2.38 -19.28
C TYR A 634 26.93 1.39 -18.59
N ALA A 635 25.68 1.81 -18.38
CA ALA A 635 24.62 0.92 -17.92
C ALA A 635 23.32 1.21 -18.70
N ALA A 636 22.61 0.15 -19.04
CA ALA A 636 21.29 0.21 -19.66
C ALA A 636 20.32 -0.59 -18.79
N ARG A 637 19.07 -0.14 -18.71
CA ARG A 637 18.03 -0.83 -17.95
C ARG A 637 16.75 -0.94 -18.76
N LEU A 638 16.20 -2.16 -18.86
CA LEU A 638 14.88 -2.38 -19.42
C LEU A 638 13.80 -1.85 -18.47
N ILE A 639 12.83 -1.12 -19.02
CA ILE A 639 11.63 -0.69 -18.30
C ILE A 639 10.72 -1.90 -18.15
N THR A 640 10.59 -2.37 -16.91
CA THR A 640 9.87 -3.60 -16.55
C THR A 640 8.78 -3.28 -15.54
N GLY A 641 7.57 -3.80 -15.76
CA GLY A 641 6.40 -3.61 -14.90
C GLY A 641 5.63 -2.31 -15.17
N SER A 642 4.30 -2.37 -15.14
CA SER A 642 3.38 -1.23 -15.28
C SER A 642 3.21 -0.47 -13.97
N TYR A 643 2.72 0.78 -14.03
CA TYR A 643 2.07 1.45 -12.90
C TYR A 643 0.73 0.75 -12.63
N ASP A 644 0.79 -0.48 -12.12
CA ASP A 644 -0.39 -1.25 -11.72
C ASP A 644 -0.59 -1.07 -10.20
N PRO A 645 -1.75 -0.60 -9.75
CA PRO A 645 -2.09 -0.61 -8.33
C PRO A 645 -2.22 -2.04 -7.75
N ASN A 646 -2.30 -3.06 -8.62
CA ASN A 646 -2.22 -4.48 -8.31
C ASN A 646 -0.79 -5.01 -8.50
N ASP A 647 0.06 -4.87 -7.49
CA ASP A 647 1.48 -5.20 -7.61
C ASP A 647 2.00 -6.03 -6.44
N LYS A 648 3.23 -6.54 -6.61
CA LYS A 648 3.94 -7.32 -5.62
C LYS A 648 5.38 -6.82 -5.44
N LEU A 649 5.76 -6.65 -4.19
CA LEU A 649 7.09 -6.22 -3.76
C LEU A 649 7.70 -7.27 -2.85
N VAL A 650 9.03 -7.27 -2.78
CA VAL A 650 9.81 -8.15 -1.91
C VAL A 650 10.92 -7.36 -1.22
N ARG A 651 11.17 -7.68 0.05
CA ARG A 651 12.29 -7.14 0.84
C ARG A 651 13.14 -8.29 1.42
N PRO A 652 14.47 -8.20 1.37
CA PRO A 652 15.25 -7.13 0.72
C PRO A 652 15.04 -7.12 -0.80
N THR A 653 15.03 -5.92 -1.38
CA THR A 653 14.74 -5.70 -2.82
C THR A 653 15.81 -6.25 -3.75
N GLY A 654 16.96 -6.66 -3.20
CA GLY A 654 18.15 -7.08 -3.94
C GLY A 654 18.80 -5.94 -4.73
N ILE A 655 20.00 -6.20 -5.28
CA ILE A 655 20.77 -5.23 -6.09
C ILE A 655 20.88 -5.73 -7.54
N GLY A 656 20.72 -4.83 -8.52
CA GLY A 656 20.89 -5.14 -9.95
C GLY A 656 19.68 -5.80 -10.63
N GLU A 657 19.82 -6.24 -11.89
CA GLU A 657 18.73 -6.84 -12.69
C GLU A 657 18.21 -8.17 -12.15
N GLU A 658 19.10 -8.92 -11.53
CA GLU A 658 18.82 -10.24 -10.95
C GLU A 658 18.30 -10.15 -9.50
N GLY A 659 18.24 -8.95 -8.89
CA GLY A 659 17.80 -8.79 -7.50
C GLY A 659 18.71 -9.51 -6.51
N LYS A 660 20.03 -9.34 -6.63
CA LYS A 660 21.04 -10.05 -5.84
C LYS A 660 20.89 -9.78 -4.34
N ILE A 661 20.78 -10.84 -3.54
CA ILE A 661 20.65 -10.80 -2.07
C ILE A 661 21.69 -11.74 -1.44
N GLU A 662 22.13 -11.43 -0.21
CA GLU A 662 23.19 -12.20 0.45
C GLU A 662 22.66 -13.46 1.16
N LEU A 663 23.58 -14.36 1.56
CA LEU A 663 23.25 -15.47 2.47
C LEU A 663 22.62 -15.00 3.78
N SER A 664 23.06 -13.85 4.29
CA SER A 664 22.55 -13.21 5.51
C SER A 664 21.07 -12.82 5.38
N ASP A 665 20.61 -12.50 4.16
CA ASP A 665 19.24 -12.16 3.79
C ASP A 665 18.35 -13.41 3.69
N SER A 666 18.30 -14.20 4.77
CA SER A 666 17.59 -15.48 4.80
C SER A 666 16.06 -15.37 4.86
N VAL A 667 15.51 -14.18 5.14
CA VAL A 667 14.07 -13.92 5.24
C VAL A 667 13.65 -12.94 4.15
N LEU A 668 12.67 -13.35 3.35
CA LEU A 668 12.01 -12.50 2.35
C LEU A 668 10.64 -12.06 2.87
N THR A 669 10.38 -10.75 2.84
CA THR A 669 9.08 -10.17 3.17
C THR A 669 8.40 -9.73 1.87
N TYR A 670 7.29 -10.39 1.53
CA TYR A 670 6.47 -10.06 0.38
C TYR A 670 5.32 -9.15 0.77
N HIS A 671 5.06 -8.15 -0.08
CA HIS A 671 3.97 -7.19 0.09
C HIS A 671 3.18 -7.14 -1.22
N ILE A 672 1.91 -7.55 -1.18
CA ILE A 672 0.98 -7.57 -2.31
C ILE A 672 -0.03 -6.45 -2.11
N ARG A 673 -0.23 -5.62 -3.13
CA ARG A 673 -1.27 -4.61 -3.17
C ARG A 673 -2.28 -4.98 -4.24
N PHE A 674 -3.54 -4.63 -4.00
CA PHE A 674 -4.61 -4.83 -4.96
C PHE A 674 -5.61 -3.69 -4.89
N GLN A 675 -6.25 -3.40 -6.00
CA GLN A 675 -7.29 -2.40 -6.15
C GLN A 675 -8.43 -2.95 -7.01
N ASN A 676 -9.66 -2.76 -6.56
CA ASN A 676 -10.83 -3.13 -7.36
C ASN A 676 -11.02 -2.12 -8.51
N SER A 677 -10.52 -2.48 -9.69
CA SER A 677 -10.67 -1.71 -10.93
C SER A 677 -11.97 -2.00 -11.71
N GLY A 678 -12.88 -2.78 -11.12
CA GLY A 678 -14.19 -3.07 -11.69
C GLY A 678 -15.14 -1.87 -11.68
N THR A 679 -16.40 -2.09 -12.02
CA THR A 679 -17.47 -1.06 -11.98
C THR A 679 -18.48 -1.30 -10.85
N ASP A 680 -18.27 -2.32 -10.02
CA ASP A 680 -19.15 -2.69 -8.91
C ASP A 680 -18.30 -3.06 -7.68
N THR A 681 -18.94 -3.09 -6.51
CA THR A 681 -18.29 -3.38 -5.22
C THR A 681 -17.92 -4.86 -5.15
N ALA A 682 -16.65 -5.15 -4.85
CA ALA A 682 -16.18 -6.52 -4.69
C ALA A 682 -16.50 -7.05 -3.28
N PHE A 683 -17.18 -8.20 -3.21
CA PHE A 683 -17.55 -8.82 -1.93
C PHE A 683 -16.54 -9.88 -1.51
N THR A 684 -15.96 -10.58 -2.47
CA THR A 684 -14.97 -11.64 -2.27
C THR A 684 -13.71 -11.31 -3.06
N VAL A 685 -12.57 -11.31 -2.37
CA VAL A 685 -11.26 -11.20 -3.02
C VAL A 685 -10.45 -12.43 -2.69
N VAL A 686 -9.97 -13.12 -3.72
CA VAL A 686 -9.06 -14.27 -3.58
C VAL A 686 -7.72 -13.90 -4.17
N VAL A 687 -6.65 -14.03 -3.40
CA VAL A 687 -5.27 -13.83 -3.88
C VAL A 687 -4.54 -15.16 -3.82
N ARG A 688 -4.15 -15.67 -4.98
CA ARG A 688 -3.33 -16.87 -5.12
C ARG A 688 -1.90 -16.50 -5.41
N ASP A 689 -1.00 -16.90 -4.51
CA ASP A 689 0.41 -16.62 -4.54
C ASP A 689 1.17 -17.94 -4.70
N THR A 690 1.86 -18.13 -5.82
CA THR A 690 2.61 -19.37 -6.06
C THR A 690 4.06 -19.14 -5.63
N LEU A 691 4.42 -19.70 -4.47
CA LEU A 691 5.78 -19.57 -3.95
C LEU A 691 6.78 -20.31 -4.83
N ASP A 692 7.99 -19.77 -4.92
CA ASP A 692 9.12 -20.48 -5.48
C ASP A 692 9.42 -21.74 -4.64
N GLN A 693 9.74 -22.85 -5.31
CA GLN A 693 10.06 -24.14 -4.68
C GLN A 693 11.27 -24.06 -3.72
N ASP A 694 12.13 -23.06 -3.91
CA ASP A 694 13.32 -22.83 -3.11
C ASP A 694 13.03 -22.03 -1.83
N LEU A 695 11.76 -21.65 -1.60
CA LEU A 695 11.29 -21.06 -0.34
C LEU A 695 10.88 -22.15 0.66
N PHE A 696 11.23 -21.91 1.93
CA PHE A 696 10.94 -22.83 3.01
C PHE A 696 9.55 -22.57 3.58
N VAL A 697 8.53 -23.15 2.93
CA VAL A 697 7.10 -22.99 3.26
C VAL A 697 6.77 -23.10 4.77
N PRO A 698 7.34 -24.05 5.55
CA PRO A 698 7.06 -24.12 7.00
C PRO A 698 7.44 -22.87 7.81
N SER A 699 8.29 -21.99 7.25
CA SER A 699 8.65 -20.72 7.89
C SER A 699 7.68 -19.57 7.62
N PHE A 700 6.64 -19.80 6.81
CA PHE A 700 5.64 -18.79 6.49
C PHE A 700 5.06 -18.13 7.75
N LYS A 701 5.00 -16.80 7.72
CA LYS A 701 4.31 -15.99 8.74
C LYS A 701 3.59 -14.84 8.05
N LEU A 702 2.27 -14.78 8.21
CA LEU A 702 1.49 -13.58 7.88
C LEU A 702 1.95 -12.44 8.79
N ASN A 703 2.26 -11.29 8.19
CA ASN A 703 2.76 -10.10 8.89
C ASN A 703 1.68 -9.02 9.04
N GLY A 704 0.80 -8.87 8.04
CA GLY A 704 -0.33 -7.94 8.10
C GLY A 704 -1.25 -8.04 6.89
N SER A 705 -2.44 -7.45 7.01
CA SER A 705 -3.41 -7.30 5.92
C SER A 705 -4.27 -6.07 6.14
N SER A 706 -4.84 -5.51 5.07
CA SER A 706 -5.77 -4.37 5.19
C SER A 706 -7.12 -4.75 5.78
N HIS A 707 -7.54 -6.00 5.61
CA HIS A 707 -8.84 -6.51 6.04
C HIS A 707 -8.69 -7.92 6.65
N PRO A 708 -9.68 -8.39 7.43
CA PRO A 708 -9.71 -9.78 7.90
C PRO A 708 -9.67 -10.75 6.71
N LEU A 709 -8.79 -11.75 6.80
CA LEU A 709 -8.64 -12.78 5.77
C LEU A 709 -8.52 -14.17 6.39
N LEU A 710 -8.81 -15.18 5.58
CA LEU A 710 -8.40 -16.56 5.79
C LEU A 710 -7.28 -16.88 4.82
N TYR A 711 -6.38 -17.78 5.18
CA TYR A 711 -5.40 -18.28 4.23
C TYR A 711 -5.18 -19.79 4.35
N THR A 712 -4.85 -20.41 3.23
CA THR A 712 -4.39 -21.80 3.16
C THR A 712 -3.06 -21.84 2.41
N ILE A 713 -2.28 -22.89 2.62
CA ILE A 713 -1.02 -23.11 1.89
C ILE A 713 -1.07 -24.54 1.35
N SER A 714 -0.94 -24.70 0.04
CA SER A 714 -0.88 -26.01 -0.61
C SER A 714 0.50 -26.65 -0.44
N GLU A 715 0.57 -27.95 -0.70
CA GLU A 715 1.83 -28.70 -0.71
C GLU A 715 2.74 -28.29 -1.87
N GLU A 716 2.18 -27.75 -2.95
CA GLU A 716 2.95 -27.16 -4.05
C GLU A 716 3.46 -25.74 -3.72
N GLY A 717 3.26 -25.25 -2.49
CA GLY A 717 3.68 -23.91 -2.08
C GLY A 717 2.75 -22.79 -2.56
N ILE A 718 1.50 -23.08 -2.94
CA ILE A 718 0.54 -22.05 -3.31
C ILE A 718 -0.14 -21.53 -2.04
N ILE A 719 0.03 -20.25 -1.72
CA ILE A 719 -0.73 -19.60 -0.67
C ILE A 719 -1.99 -19.00 -1.29
N GLU A 720 -3.15 -19.34 -0.73
CA GLU A 720 -4.42 -18.75 -1.12
C GLU A 720 -4.98 -17.92 0.03
N PHE A 721 -5.06 -16.60 -0.16
CA PHE A 721 -5.69 -15.66 0.77
C PHE A 721 -7.11 -15.38 0.31
N THR A 722 -8.08 -15.48 1.22
CA THR A 722 -9.50 -15.23 0.94
C THR A 722 -10.04 -14.15 1.87
N PHE A 723 -10.55 -13.08 1.29
CA PHE A 723 -11.31 -12.04 1.98
C PHE A 723 -12.80 -12.25 1.67
N ASN A 724 -13.59 -12.52 2.70
CA ASN A 724 -15.04 -12.70 2.57
C ASN A 724 -15.76 -11.44 3.08
N ASN A 725 -16.76 -10.96 2.32
CA ASN A 725 -17.56 -9.77 2.63
C ASN A 725 -16.73 -8.51 2.89
N ILE A 726 -15.69 -8.29 2.08
CA ILE A 726 -14.77 -7.15 2.24
C ILE A 726 -15.43 -5.80 1.88
N LEU A 727 -16.50 -5.81 1.07
CA LEU A 727 -17.22 -4.61 0.61
C LEU A 727 -16.27 -3.58 -0.03
N LEU A 728 -15.36 -4.04 -0.89
CA LEU A 728 -14.32 -3.21 -1.49
C LEU A 728 -14.89 -2.40 -2.68
N PRO A 729 -15.09 -1.08 -2.55
CA PRO A 729 -15.76 -0.27 -3.58
C PRO A 729 -14.96 -0.21 -4.88
N ASP A 730 -15.60 0.18 -5.98
CA ASP A 730 -14.92 0.37 -7.25
C ASP A 730 -14.04 1.63 -7.25
N SER A 731 -12.96 1.58 -8.03
CA SER A 731 -11.97 2.67 -8.11
C SER A 731 -12.50 3.95 -8.77
N ASN A 732 -13.56 3.89 -9.57
CA ASN A 732 -14.10 5.08 -10.25
C ASN A 732 -14.86 6.03 -9.30
N VAL A 733 -15.29 5.52 -8.13
CA VAL A 733 -16.08 6.29 -7.16
C VAL A 733 -15.30 6.57 -5.87
N ASN A 734 -14.38 5.68 -5.44
CA ASN A 734 -13.69 5.84 -4.16
C ASN A 734 -12.27 5.23 -4.15
N GLU A 735 -11.33 5.94 -4.78
CA GLU A 735 -9.91 5.55 -4.92
C GLU A 735 -9.27 5.05 -3.61
N PRO A 736 -9.22 5.79 -2.48
CA PRO A 736 -8.52 5.31 -1.29
C PRO A 736 -9.14 4.06 -0.65
N ALA A 737 -10.47 3.93 -0.68
CA ALA A 737 -11.17 2.80 -0.06
C ALA A 737 -11.24 1.56 -0.97
N SER A 738 -10.94 1.69 -2.26
CA SER A 738 -10.89 0.59 -3.23
C SER A 738 -9.62 -0.27 -3.13
N HIS A 739 -8.70 0.08 -2.22
CA HIS A 739 -7.40 -0.58 -2.05
C HIS A 739 -7.39 -1.66 -0.97
N GLY A 740 -6.61 -2.72 -1.19
CA GLY A 740 -6.23 -3.68 -0.17
C GLY A 740 -4.77 -4.10 -0.26
N TYR A 741 -4.28 -4.75 0.81
CA TYR A 741 -2.93 -5.30 0.84
C TYR A 741 -2.83 -6.57 1.69
N ILE A 742 -1.81 -7.37 1.39
CA ILE A 742 -1.33 -8.50 2.19
C ILE A 742 0.18 -8.34 2.37
N GLU A 743 0.68 -8.62 3.57
CA GLU A 743 2.10 -8.72 3.84
C GLU A 743 2.42 -10.01 4.59
N TYR A 744 3.42 -10.75 4.11
CA TYR A 744 3.90 -11.97 4.78
C TYR A 744 5.42 -12.10 4.64
N ARG A 745 6.01 -12.89 5.54
CA ARG A 745 7.44 -13.22 5.50
C ARG A 745 7.65 -14.73 5.40
N ILE A 746 8.70 -15.13 4.69
CA ILE A 746 9.08 -16.52 4.47
C ILE A 746 10.60 -16.62 4.34
N LYS A 747 11.19 -17.68 4.88
CA LYS A 747 12.62 -17.96 4.70
C LYS A 747 12.86 -18.66 3.38
N ARG A 748 14.00 -18.41 2.75
CA ARG A 748 14.54 -19.34 1.75
C ARG A 748 14.98 -20.63 2.45
N ARG A 749 15.02 -21.75 1.72
CA ARG A 749 15.62 -22.97 2.27
C ARG A 749 17.12 -22.76 2.52
N SER A 750 17.68 -23.47 3.50
CA SER A 750 19.09 -23.31 3.88
C SER A 750 20.07 -23.96 2.91
N ASP A 751 19.59 -24.90 2.10
CA ASP A 751 20.34 -25.74 1.16
C ASP A 751 20.34 -25.24 -0.29
N VAL A 752 19.76 -24.06 -0.55
CA VAL A 752 19.63 -23.51 -1.91
C VAL A 752 20.99 -23.04 -2.45
N PRO A 753 21.38 -23.43 -3.67
CA PRO A 753 22.65 -23.03 -4.29
C PRO A 753 22.78 -21.51 -4.50
N MET A 754 24.02 -21.02 -4.60
CA MET A 754 24.28 -19.67 -5.12
C MET A 754 23.81 -19.54 -6.58
N GLY A 755 23.36 -18.35 -6.95
CA GLY A 755 22.76 -18.06 -8.25
C GLY A 755 21.29 -18.47 -8.38
N THR A 756 20.72 -19.14 -7.37
CA THR A 756 19.29 -19.52 -7.36
C THR A 756 18.42 -18.26 -7.37
N GLN A 757 17.47 -18.19 -8.30
CA GLN A 757 16.50 -17.10 -8.38
C GLN A 757 15.21 -17.49 -7.68
N PHE A 758 14.82 -16.74 -6.66
CA PHE A 758 13.50 -16.82 -6.04
C PHE A 758 12.55 -15.91 -6.82
N THR A 759 11.75 -16.51 -7.69
CA THR A 759 10.76 -15.79 -8.48
C THR A 759 9.38 -15.93 -7.85
N ASN A 760 8.61 -14.85 -7.80
CA ASN A 760 7.28 -14.94 -7.21
C ASN A 760 6.30 -13.91 -7.81
N SER A 761 5.09 -14.35 -8.10
CA SER A 761 3.97 -13.53 -8.59
C SER A 761 2.65 -14.02 -7.97
N ALA A 762 1.64 -13.15 -7.92
CA ALA A 762 0.32 -13.49 -7.42
C ALA A 762 -0.76 -13.22 -8.49
N SER A 763 -1.87 -13.94 -8.38
CA SER A 763 -3.09 -13.77 -9.15
C SER A 763 -4.21 -13.32 -8.22
N ILE A 764 -4.88 -12.23 -8.56
CA ILE A 764 -5.92 -11.59 -7.74
C ILE A 764 -7.26 -11.73 -8.46
N TYR A 765 -8.25 -12.29 -7.77
CA TYR A 765 -9.60 -12.51 -8.27
C TYR A 765 -10.56 -11.63 -7.47
N PHE A 766 -11.36 -10.81 -8.17
CA PHE A 766 -12.46 -10.04 -7.59
C PHE A 766 -13.78 -10.71 -7.99
N ASP A 767 -14.56 -11.17 -7.01
CA ASP A 767 -15.84 -11.87 -7.21
C ASP A 767 -15.82 -12.97 -8.28
N PHE A 768 -14.69 -13.67 -8.38
CA PHE A 768 -14.43 -14.76 -9.34
C PHE A 768 -14.39 -14.34 -10.83
N ASN A 769 -14.16 -13.06 -11.11
CA ASN A 769 -13.75 -12.59 -12.44
C ASN A 769 -12.36 -13.15 -12.82
N PRO A 770 -11.98 -13.09 -14.13
CA PRO A 770 -10.63 -13.44 -14.56
C PRO A 770 -9.55 -12.74 -13.73
N PRO A 771 -8.45 -13.43 -13.39
CA PRO A 771 -7.47 -12.90 -12.47
C PRO A 771 -6.68 -11.73 -13.06
N ILE A 772 -6.36 -10.76 -12.22
CA ILE A 772 -5.31 -9.78 -12.47
C ILE A 772 -4.01 -10.35 -11.93
N HIS A 773 -2.97 -10.38 -12.75
CA HIS A 773 -1.67 -10.88 -12.36
C HIS A 773 -0.77 -9.72 -11.91
N THR A 774 -0.14 -9.87 -10.74
CA THR A 774 0.86 -8.91 -10.28
C THR A 774 2.12 -9.00 -11.14
N ASN A 775 3.02 -8.02 -11.01
CA ASN A 775 4.39 -8.19 -11.48
C ASN A 775 5.08 -9.38 -10.78
N THR A 776 6.09 -9.94 -11.43
CA THR A 776 6.99 -10.93 -10.84
C THR A 776 8.10 -10.23 -10.06
N THR A 777 8.33 -10.66 -8.82
CA THR A 777 9.51 -10.30 -8.03
C THR A 777 10.60 -11.32 -8.26
N VAL A 778 11.87 -10.87 -8.35
CA VAL A 778 13.04 -11.75 -8.52
C VAL A 778 14.08 -11.37 -7.48
N ASN A 779 14.53 -12.33 -6.68
CA ASN A 779 15.72 -12.21 -5.87
C ASN A 779 16.69 -13.34 -6.18
N THR A 780 17.94 -13.03 -6.46
CA THR A 780 18.95 -14.05 -6.75
C THR A 780 19.84 -14.21 -5.52
N LEU A 781 19.91 -15.42 -4.95
CA LEU A 781 20.87 -15.70 -3.90
C LEU A 781 22.28 -15.53 -4.47
N TYR A 782 23.03 -14.61 -3.89
CA TYR A 782 24.32 -14.19 -4.39
C TYR A 782 25.31 -14.16 -3.24
N ASP A 783 26.54 -14.53 -3.55
CA ASP A 783 27.65 -14.39 -2.62
C ASP A 783 28.38 -13.09 -2.96
N ALA A 784 28.28 -12.10 -2.09
CA ALA A 784 29.01 -10.84 -2.23
C ALA A 784 30.54 -11.01 -2.24
N THR A 785 31.05 -12.17 -1.80
CA THR A 785 32.47 -12.53 -1.87
C THR A 785 32.88 -13.14 -3.21
N VAL A 786 31.92 -13.64 -3.99
CA VAL A 786 32.08 -13.97 -5.41
C VAL A 786 31.64 -12.75 -6.19
N SER A 787 32.47 -11.69 -6.16
CA SER A 787 32.38 -10.66 -7.18
C SER A 787 32.29 -11.37 -8.53
N THR A 788 31.27 -11.02 -9.30
CA THR A 788 31.18 -11.45 -10.68
C THR A 788 32.53 -11.17 -11.32
N PHE A 789 33.28 -12.24 -11.57
CA PHE A 789 34.18 -12.31 -12.70
C PHE A 789 33.41 -11.68 -13.86
N ALA A 790 33.93 -10.54 -14.33
CA ALA A 790 33.50 -10.00 -15.60
C ALA A 790 33.53 -11.13 -16.65
N PRO A 791 32.61 -11.12 -17.63
CA PRO A 791 32.64 -12.10 -18.72
C PRO A 791 33.87 -11.84 -19.58
N GLU A 792 35.04 -12.30 -19.13
CA GLU A 792 36.30 -12.21 -19.85
C GLU A 792 36.64 -13.49 -20.61
N GLN A 793 35.84 -14.55 -20.54
CA GLN A 793 36.17 -15.83 -21.20
C GLN A 793 35.50 -16.05 -22.55
N GLY A 794 34.94 -15.00 -23.14
CA GLY A 794 34.52 -14.97 -24.55
C GLY A 794 34.35 -13.54 -25.06
N LYS A 795 35.48 -12.83 -25.27
CA LYS A 795 35.44 -11.50 -25.89
C LYS A 795 35.09 -11.68 -27.37
N LEU A 796 34.01 -11.09 -27.84
CA LEU A 796 33.72 -10.89 -29.27
C LEU A 796 33.91 -9.41 -29.57
N ASN A 797 34.90 -9.08 -30.38
CA ASN A 797 35.22 -7.72 -30.81
C ASN A 797 34.94 -7.57 -32.30
N LEU A 798 34.32 -6.44 -32.68
CA LEU A 798 34.05 -6.07 -34.07
C LEU A 798 34.76 -4.75 -34.34
N TRP A 799 35.72 -4.75 -35.26
CA TRP A 799 36.47 -3.54 -35.58
C TRP A 799 36.77 -3.40 -37.08
N PRO A 800 36.54 -2.22 -37.70
CA PRO A 800 35.78 -1.09 -37.15
C PRO A 800 34.28 -1.43 -37.05
N ASN A 801 33.58 -0.81 -36.10
CA ASN A 801 32.12 -0.86 -35.97
C ASN A 801 31.59 0.54 -35.60
N PRO A 802 30.90 1.27 -36.50
CA PRO A 802 30.36 0.80 -37.77
C PRO A 802 31.43 0.36 -38.78
N GLY A 803 31.18 -0.75 -39.46
CA GLY A 803 32.01 -1.27 -40.54
C GLY A 803 31.64 -0.63 -41.88
N THR A 804 32.64 -0.32 -42.71
CA THR A 804 32.41 0.38 -43.99
C THR A 804 32.26 -0.55 -45.20
N SER A 805 32.93 -1.71 -45.18
CA SER A 805 32.81 -2.74 -46.22
C SER A 805 33.28 -4.12 -45.75
N SER A 806 34.21 -4.14 -44.78
CA SER A 806 34.55 -5.29 -43.95
C SER A 806 34.81 -4.86 -42.50
N SER A 807 34.65 -5.81 -41.58
CA SER A 807 35.03 -5.68 -40.18
C SER A 807 35.74 -6.96 -39.74
N GLN A 808 36.77 -6.81 -38.92
CA GLN A 808 37.40 -7.91 -38.23
C GLN A 808 36.55 -8.33 -37.04
N VAL A 809 36.15 -9.59 -37.04
CA VAL A 809 35.55 -10.30 -35.92
C VAL A 809 36.68 -11.00 -35.19
N SER A 810 36.96 -10.57 -33.97
CA SER A 810 38.03 -11.16 -33.15
C SER A 810 37.43 -11.79 -31.90
N PHE A 811 37.84 -13.02 -31.59
CA PHE A 811 37.34 -13.74 -30.42
C PHE A 811 38.37 -14.66 -29.80
N VAL A 812 38.20 -14.97 -28.51
CA VAL A 812 39.12 -15.84 -27.76
C VAL A 812 38.37 -17.10 -27.33
N LEU A 813 38.98 -18.26 -27.53
CA LEU A 813 38.46 -19.55 -27.08
C LEU A 813 39.26 -20.08 -25.87
N PRO A 814 38.59 -20.55 -24.81
CA PRO A 814 39.27 -21.06 -23.61
C PRO A 814 39.71 -22.52 -23.72
N GLU A 815 39.10 -23.30 -24.62
CA GLU A 815 39.38 -24.71 -24.84
C GLU A 815 39.19 -25.10 -26.31
N TYR A 816 39.55 -26.34 -26.68
CA TYR A 816 39.30 -26.86 -28.04
C TYR A 816 37.79 -27.03 -28.26
N ALA A 817 37.20 -26.16 -29.08
CA ALA A 817 35.77 -26.20 -29.36
C ALA A 817 35.49 -25.96 -30.84
N PRO A 818 34.48 -26.66 -31.42
CA PRO A 818 33.93 -26.25 -32.70
C PRO A 818 33.28 -24.87 -32.54
N ALA A 819 33.61 -23.94 -33.44
CA ALA A 819 33.05 -22.60 -33.43
C ALA A 819 32.31 -22.28 -34.74
N SER A 820 31.19 -21.56 -34.62
CA SER A 820 30.38 -21.10 -35.75
C SER A 820 30.13 -19.60 -35.62
N LEU A 821 30.47 -18.85 -36.67
CA LEU A 821 30.10 -17.45 -36.81
C LEU A 821 28.71 -17.36 -37.43
N LEU A 822 27.81 -16.66 -36.78
CA LEU A 822 26.43 -16.48 -37.17
C LEU A 822 26.12 -14.99 -37.31
N VAL A 823 25.31 -14.63 -38.29
CA VAL A 823 24.81 -13.26 -38.45
C VAL A 823 23.29 -13.32 -38.53
N HIS A 824 22.62 -12.54 -37.70
CA HIS A 824 21.17 -12.43 -37.65
C HIS A 824 20.72 -11.02 -38.02
N ASP A 825 19.55 -10.91 -38.62
CA ASP A 825 18.88 -9.61 -38.74
C ASP A 825 18.33 -9.15 -37.38
N MET A 826 17.84 -7.90 -37.32
CA MET A 826 17.28 -7.32 -36.09
C MET A 826 15.95 -7.97 -35.65
N GLN A 827 15.34 -8.82 -36.49
CA GLN A 827 14.18 -9.63 -36.15
C GLN A 827 14.59 -11.03 -35.63
N GLY A 828 15.89 -11.29 -35.48
CA GLY A 828 16.43 -12.53 -34.96
C GLY A 828 16.50 -13.68 -35.97
N ARG A 829 16.24 -13.42 -37.26
CA ARG A 829 16.37 -14.45 -38.31
C ARG A 829 17.82 -14.61 -38.71
N LEU A 830 18.27 -15.85 -38.80
CA LEU A 830 19.64 -16.19 -39.21
C LEU A 830 19.81 -15.93 -40.71
N VAL A 831 20.71 -15.00 -41.06
CA VAL A 831 20.93 -14.56 -42.45
C VAL A 831 22.28 -15.00 -43.01
N TYR A 832 23.23 -15.41 -42.17
CA TYR A 832 24.51 -15.98 -42.60
C TYR A 832 25.14 -16.87 -41.53
N VAL A 833 25.82 -17.96 -41.95
CA VAL A 833 26.54 -18.90 -41.09
C VAL A 833 27.90 -19.24 -41.72
N LYS A 834 28.94 -19.26 -40.89
CA LYS A 834 30.27 -19.77 -41.25
C LYS A 834 30.78 -20.69 -40.15
N ASN A 835 30.94 -21.97 -40.48
CA ASN A 835 31.58 -22.95 -39.59
C ASN A 835 33.11 -22.79 -39.64
N LEU A 836 33.76 -22.64 -38.48
CA LEU A 836 35.18 -22.33 -38.34
C LEU A 836 36.06 -23.54 -37.94
N GLN A 837 35.50 -24.77 -37.99
CA GLN A 837 36.11 -26.02 -37.51
C GLN A 837 36.46 -26.01 -36.00
N ILE A 838 37.09 -27.10 -35.51
CA ILE A 838 37.58 -27.18 -34.12
C ILE A 838 38.81 -26.28 -34.01
N LEU A 839 38.70 -25.22 -33.22
CA LEU A 839 39.75 -24.23 -33.03
C LEU A 839 40.47 -24.50 -31.71
N ALA A 840 41.79 -24.31 -31.71
CA ALA A 840 42.61 -24.41 -30.51
C ALA A 840 42.31 -23.27 -29.52
N PRO A 841 42.60 -23.44 -28.21
CA PRO A 841 42.49 -22.36 -27.24
C PRO A 841 43.37 -21.18 -27.65
N GLY A 842 42.86 -19.94 -27.51
CA GLY A 842 43.59 -18.72 -27.88
C GLY A 842 42.77 -17.73 -28.71
N TYR A 843 43.46 -16.70 -29.20
CA TYR A 843 42.87 -15.59 -29.97
C TYR A 843 42.73 -15.95 -31.45
N HIS A 844 41.55 -15.68 -32.01
CA HIS A 844 41.19 -15.94 -33.40
C HIS A 844 40.62 -14.67 -34.03
N GLN A 845 40.92 -14.47 -35.31
CA GLN A 845 40.36 -13.38 -36.10
C GLN A 845 39.75 -13.90 -37.39
N TYR A 846 38.63 -13.30 -37.76
CA TYR A 846 37.92 -13.59 -39.00
C TYR A 846 37.49 -12.27 -39.65
N GLU A 847 37.73 -12.13 -40.95
CA GLU A 847 37.28 -10.96 -41.70
C GLU A 847 35.87 -11.19 -42.24
N LEU A 848 34.94 -10.33 -41.83
CA LEU A 848 33.55 -10.38 -42.27
C LEU A 848 33.29 -9.20 -43.22
N SER A 849 33.12 -9.51 -44.50
CA SER A 849 32.91 -8.52 -45.56
C SER A 849 31.48 -8.52 -46.07
N ARG A 850 30.86 -7.33 -46.14
CA ARG A 850 29.49 -7.11 -46.64
C ARG A 850 29.32 -7.60 -48.08
N SER A 851 30.28 -7.29 -48.95
CA SER A 851 30.25 -7.67 -50.36
C SER A 851 30.44 -9.19 -50.57
N ALA A 852 31.16 -9.85 -49.66
CA ALA A 852 31.39 -11.29 -49.71
C ALA A 852 30.17 -12.12 -49.25
N ILE A 853 29.33 -11.58 -48.35
CA ILE A 853 28.18 -12.28 -47.77
C ILE A 853 26.82 -11.74 -48.26
N GLY A 854 26.81 -10.71 -49.11
CA GLY A 854 25.62 -10.23 -49.83
C GLY A 854 24.58 -9.50 -48.97
N LEU A 855 24.96 -8.96 -47.82
CA LEU A 855 24.03 -8.25 -46.93
C LEU A 855 23.85 -6.77 -47.31
N PRO A 856 22.62 -6.22 -47.34
CA PRO A 856 22.40 -4.79 -47.51
C PRO A 856 22.89 -3.99 -46.29
N GLU A 857 23.02 -2.67 -46.44
CA GLU A 857 23.31 -1.79 -45.29
C GLU A 857 22.26 -1.96 -44.19
N GLY A 858 22.68 -1.89 -42.93
CA GLY A 858 21.81 -2.13 -41.80
C GLY A 858 22.55 -2.59 -40.55
N THR A 859 21.79 -2.80 -39.48
CA THR A 859 22.30 -3.37 -38.23
C THR A 859 22.03 -4.87 -38.22
N TYR A 860 23.04 -5.65 -37.87
CA TYR A 860 22.95 -7.10 -37.75
C TYR A 860 23.53 -7.53 -36.41
N LEU A 861 23.07 -8.66 -35.89
CA LEU A 861 23.68 -9.28 -34.72
C LEU A 861 24.68 -10.33 -35.17
N VAL A 862 25.96 -10.08 -34.93
CA VAL A 862 27.03 -11.05 -35.18
C VAL A 862 27.28 -11.82 -33.90
N SER A 863 27.28 -13.15 -33.98
CA SER A 863 27.54 -14.00 -32.83
C SER A 863 28.48 -15.14 -33.15
N ILE A 864 29.35 -15.49 -32.21
CA ILE A 864 30.14 -16.72 -32.24
C ILE A 864 29.45 -17.72 -31.30
N GLU A 865 29.11 -18.88 -31.84
CA GLU A 865 28.57 -20.01 -31.09
C GLU A 865 29.63 -21.09 -30.96
N THR A 866 29.78 -21.63 -29.75
CA THR A 866 30.73 -22.68 -29.38
C THR A 866 30.01 -23.73 -28.53
N SER A 867 30.65 -24.86 -28.26
CA SER A 867 30.12 -25.87 -27.32
C SER A 867 29.93 -25.35 -25.89
N THR A 868 30.59 -24.25 -25.52
CA THR A 868 30.57 -23.67 -24.15
C THR A 868 29.67 -22.45 -24.02
N GLY A 869 29.09 -21.96 -25.12
CA GLY A 869 28.20 -20.81 -25.10
C GLY A 869 28.21 -19.98 -26.38
N ARG A 870 27.34 -18.97 -26.41
CA ARG A 870 27.16 -18.07 -27.56
C ARG A 870 27.38 -16.61 -27.17
N PHE A 871 28.26 -15.94 -27.89
CA PHE A 871 28.66 -14.55 -27.66
C PHE A 871 28.19 -13.68 -28.81
N SER A 872 27.57 -12.53 -28.54
CA SER A 872 26.94 -11.70 -29.59
C SER A 872 27.30 -10.22 -29.47
N LYS A 873 27.48 -9.54 -30.60
CA LYS A 873 27.68 -8.08 -30.69
C LYS A 873 26.92 -7.51 -31.89
N PRO A 874 26.38 -6.28 -31.78
CA PRO A 874 25.79 -5.60 -32.92
C PRO A 874 26.88 -5.19 -33.89
N TRP A 875 26.66 -5.45 -35.17
CA TRP A 875 27.49 -5.02 -36.28
C TRP A 875 26.69 -4.03 -37.13
N ILE A 876 27.16 -2.80 -37.21
CA ILE A 876 26.50 -1.72 -37.95
C ILE A 876 27.23 -1.57 -39.28
N LEU A 877 26.55 -1.84 -40.39
CA LEU A 877 27.10 -1.68 -41.74
C LEU A 877 26.64 -0.34 -42.32
N THR A 878 27.59 0.55 -42.64
CA THR A 878 27.33 1.89 -43.20
C THR A 878 28.33 2.26 -44.29
N ASP A 879 27.91 2.91 -45.37
CA ASP A 879 28.77 3.33 -46.48
C ASP A 879 29.68 4.56 -46.16
N LYS A 880 29.78 5.01 -44.90
CA LYS A 880 30.65 6.13 -44.49
C LYS A 880 31.53 5.78 -43.29
N LYS A 881 32.83 6.11 -43.42
CA LYS A 881 33.90 5.91 -42.44
C LYS A 881 33.66 6.62 -41.11
#